data_AF-A0A6L8RTW0-F1
#
_entry.id   AF-A0A6L8RTW0-F1
#
_cell.length_a   1.000
_cell.length_b   1.000
_cell.length_c   1.000
_cell.angle_alpha   90.00
_cell.angle_beta   90.00
_cell.angle_gamma   90.00
#
_symmetry.space_group_name_H-M   'P 1'
#
loop_
_entity.id
_entity.type
_entity.pdbx_description
1 polymer ?
#
loop_
_entity_poly.entity_id
_entity_poly.type
_entity_poly.pdbx_seq_one_letter_code
_entity_poly.pdbx_strand_id
1 'polypeptide(L)'
;MRERAPQRPAASAPRRAPTTPSRRGGTNAGKGSRQTRSSAQRPRGSRSYNTPAVWTKEAPRSNPAGGAARRALGAVGGVLLSLLALVGKGLATLLRALAALVARSRIALAVVVVCAALLVFGVADFAVNANKAYPGVRVGQIDAAGKTADELAALIDEVYGARLAQGSVTIYANDEAEARIADETAAAQDAALAEQLALEEARANKLAWTADAASLEARVPSDELAAEALAVGREDGGILARLAALATGRELKPRAAYAETAVESLASDIDAAIGDPRVDYGIVVEDGTASVTEGHDGFMVDRDELRRTLDELLLGQEDGSGSFVARAEHAPLRIDESAAQDACDAVNAAIADGARFTYEGAAWSASASDIGSWVSTRIDGSSLAAFVDAAKAKPALLAHVAEVGKGDPVHVSFEVADDDVIVRTDGEGAIPLVAEATGLLDAALFGDDGKARTGVGAGAPVEVAIGSGPAPEAMPFDEAMDLGVIGAIASYTTEYATGPGTEARNHNIALVSQYLSDSVAKPGDSWSFNGTAGDCSTEERGFKGAGAIVDGEYDDAIGGGICQVATTVFNAVYDAGFPVLTRHNHSLYIASYPTGRDAAVSWPDLDFVWQNDSASDVLVRLSCVDGSVTATLYGVDPGYKVSTTTGDWGEGRKYETRTTIDDTLAPNTSYVKTRGTDGRTITIIRTVKDESGEVLHEDPFSSVYDPVTEVVVEGPKVAGDGKNDAATEGSSSNVTSN
;
A
#
# COMPACT_ATOMS: atom_id res chain seq x y z
N MET A 1 -14.31 -61.91 -59.36
CA MET A 1 -15.66 -61.44 -59.00
C MET A 1 -15.46 -60.09 -58.32
N ARG A 2 -15.54 -58.97 -59.06
CA ARG A 2 -16.78 -58.24 -59.47
C ARG A 2 -17.36 -57.47 -58.27
N GLU A 3 -17.08 -56.18 -58.13
CA GLU A 3 -17.75 -55.03 -58.80
C GLU A 3 -19.04 -54.64 -58.03
N ARG A 4 -19.37 -53.37 -57.76
CA ARG A 4 -19.08 -52.15 -58.54
C ARG A 4 -19.27 -50.85 -57.71
N ALA A 5 -18.52 -49.79 -58.05
CA ALA A 5 -18.92 -48.38 -57.86
C ALA A 5 -19.85 -47.96 -59.05
N PRO A 6 -20.32 -46.69 -59.27
CA PRO A 6 -19.72 -45.37 -58.97
C PRO A 6 -20.77 -44.39 -58.33
N GLN A 7 -20.74 -43.04 -58.37
CA GLN A 7 -19.88 -42.04 -59.04
C GLN A 7 -19.94 -40.66 -58.33
N ARG A 8 -19.05 -39.73 -58.72
CA ARG A 8 -19.16 -38.26 -58.50
C ARG A 8 -19.95 -37.59 -59.64
N PRO A 9 -20.32 -36.31 -59.50
CA PRO A 9 -19.57 -35.26 -60.21
C PRO A 9 -19.26 -34.05 -59.30
N ALA A 10 -18.57 -32.98 -59.72
CA ALA A 10 -17.36 -32.82 -60.54
C ALA A 10 -16.92 -31.35 -60.36
N ALA A 11 -15.61 -31.05 -60.31
CA ALA A 11 -15.12 -29.70 -60.08
C ALA A 11 -15.14 -28.82 -61.34
N SER A 12 -15.19 -27.49 -61.17
CA SER A 12 -14.90 -26.52 -62.23
C SER A 12 -14.08 -25.31 -61.75
N ALA A 13 -12.81 -25.32 -62.15
CA ALA A 13 -11.93 -24.18 -62.40
C ALA A 13 -11.22 -24.49 -63.75
N PRO A 14 -10.36 -23.65 -64.38
CA PRO A 14 -9.78 -22.39 -63.88
C PRO A 14 -9.55 -21.28 -64.97
N ARG A 15 -8.78 -20.23 -64.61
CA ARG A 15 -7.95 -19.33 -65.46
C ARG A 15 -8.62 -18.45 -66.54
N ARG A 16 -8.36 -17.12 -66.48
CA ARG A 16 -7.35 -16.42 -67.32
C ARG A 16 -7.38 -14.88 -67.16
N ALA A 17 -6.21 -14.31 -66.88
CA ALA A 17 -5.72 -13.06 -67.50
C ALA A 17 -4.61 -13.45 -68.53
N PRO A 18 -3.90 -12.55 -69.24
CA PRO A 18 -4.06 -11.09 -69.40
C PRO A 18 -4.04 -10.62 -70.88
N THR A 19 -4.21 -9.30 -71.15
CA THR A 19 -3.46 -8.57 -72.22
C THR A 19 -3.58 -7.04 -72.11
N THR A 20 -2.52 -6.34 -72.53
CA THR A 20 -2.33 -4.87 -72.51
C THR A 20 -2.88 -4.17 -73.78
N PRO A 21 -3.06 -2.83 -73.78
CA PRO A 21 -2.01 -1.92 -74.29
C PRO A 21 -1.79 -0.66 -73.39
N SER A 22 -0.59 -0.09 -73.20
CA SER A 22 0.26 0.66 -74.15
C SER A 22 -0.44 1.94 -74.71
N ARG A 23 0.11 3.17 -74.67
CA ARG A 23 1.45 3.69 -74.26
C ARG A 23 1.47 5.24 -74.32
N ARG A 24 2.50 5.87 -73.70
CA ARG A 24 2.90 7.32 -73.77
C ARG A 24 1.97 8.30 -73.04
N GLY A 25 2.45 9.33 -72.34
CA GLY A 25 3.81 9.78 -71.98
C GLY A 25 3.71 11.20 -71.36
N GLY A 26 4.65 11.76 -70.60
CA GLY A 26 5.95 11.28 -70.08
C GLY A 26 6.65 12.44 -69.34
N THR A 27 7.72 12.15 -68.58
CA THR A 27 8.68 13.12 -67.96
C THR A 27 8.09 14.21 -67.04
N ASN A 28 8.58 14.40 -65.82
CA ASN A 28 10.00 14.61 -65.53
C ASN A 28 10.44 14.06 -64.16
N ALA A 29 11.73 13.72 -64.05
CA ALA A 29 12.33 13.14 -62.83
C ALA A 29 13.19 14.17 -62.08
N GLY A 30 13.36 13.98 -60.76
CA GLY A 30 14.13 14.88 -59.91
C GLY A 30 14.47 14.31 -58.52
N LYS A 31 15.13 13.15 -58.47
CA LYS A 31 15.95 12.76 -57.29
C LYS A 31 17.13 13.75 -57.18
N GLY A 32 17.69 14.07 -56.02
CA GLY A 32 17.44 13.62 -54.64
C GLY A 32 18.69 13.87 -53.77
N SER A 33 18.66 13.40 -52.52
CA SER A 33 19.76 13.43 -51.52
C SER A 33 20.27 14.81 -51.03
N ARG A 34 20.90 15.00 -49.87
CA ARG A 34 20.97 14.40 -48.50
C ARG A 34 22.19 15.10 -47.85
N GLN A 35 22.24 15.23 -46.51
CA GLN A 35 23.41 15.67 -45.72
C GLN A 35 23.74 17.19 -45.76
N THR A 36 24.23 17.86 -44.69
CA THR A 36 24.49 17.50 -43.27
C THR A 36 24.78 18.75 -42.42
N ARG A 37 24.43 18.70 -41.11
CA ARG A 37 25.09 19.37 -39.94
C ARG A 37 25.11 20.93 -39.94
N SER A 38 25.11 21.66 -38.81
CA SER A 38 25.01 21.37 -37.36
C SER A 38 24.18 22.51 -36.69
N SER A 39 24.05 22.78 -35.37
CA SER A 39 24.57 22.22 -34.09
C SER A 39 23.73 22.80 -32.93
N ALA A 40 23.73 22.12 -31.77
CA ALA A 40 23.56 22.61 -30.37
C ALA A 40 22.50 23.72 -30.05
N GLN A 41 21.47 23.57 -29.19
CA GLN A 41 21.36 23.04 -27.80
C GLN A 41 21.36 24.16 -26.72
N ARG A 42 20.18 24.36 -26.09
CA ARG A 42 19.91 25.06 -24.78
C ARG A 42 20.24 26.57 -24.68
N PRO A 43 19.81 27.28 -23.61
CA PRO A 43 18.55 27.20 -22.83
C PRO A 43 17.85 28.59 -22.67
N ARG A 44 16.72 28.66 -21.94
CA ARG A 44 16.14 29.94 -21.46
C ARG A 44 16.88 30.43 -20.21
N GLY A 45 17.17 31.74 -20.12
CA GLY A 45 17.76 32.35 -18.93
C GLY A 45 17.74 33.89 -18.93
N SER A 46 16.88 34.44 -18.07
CA SER A 46 16.92 35.73 -17.33
C SER A 46 17.49 37.08 -17.88
N ARG A 47 16.88 38.16 -17.36
CA ARG A 47 17.41 39.53 -17.11
C ARG A 47 17.54 40.57 -18.24
N SER A 48 16.49 41.41 -18.35
CA SER A 48 16.46 42.86 -18.02
C SER A 48 17.50 43.88 -18.56
N TYR A 49 16.94 45.04 -18.96
CA TYR A 49 17.41 46.45 -18.87
C TYR A 49 17.69 47.26 -20.17
N ASN A 50 16.72 48.17 -20.42
CA ASN A 50 16.85 49.62 -20.69
C ASN A 50 17.21 50.24 -22.07
N THR A 51 16.21 50.94 -22.63
CA THR A 51 16.24 52.32 -23.25
C THR A 51 17.02 52.53 -24.58
N PRO A 52 16.71 53.55 -25.43
CA PRO A 52 16.19 54.91 -25.09
C PRO A 52 15.17 55.62 -26.04
N ALA A 53 14.64 56.76 -25.55
CA ALA A 53 14.37 58.09 -26.17
C ALA A 53 13.88 58.28 -27.65
N VAL A 54 13.24 59.37 -28.12
CA VAL A 54 12.50 60.56 -27.58
C VAL A 54 11.70 61.19 -28.78
N TRP A 55 10.62 61.93 -28.49
CA TRP A 55 9.79 62.83 -29.34
C TRP A 55 10.18 63.19 -30.80
N THR A 56 9.14 63.29 -31.66
CA THR A 56 8.84 64.49 -32.50
C THR A 56 7.30 64.66 -32.70
N LYS A 57 6.87 65.80 -33.27
CA LYS A 57 5.49 66.33 -33.21
C LYS A 57 5.09 67.00 -34.53
N GLU A 58 4.10 66.47 -35.26
CA GLU A 58 3.49 67.13 -36.44
C GLU A 58 2.05 66.64 -36.74
N ALA A 59 1.21 67.52 -37.30
CA ALA A 59 -0.17 67.31 -37.78
C ALA A 59 -0.64 68.61 -38.51
N PRO A 60 -1.78 68.67 -39.26
CA PRO A 60 -2.77 67.62 -39.61
C PRO A 60 -3.25 67.60 -41.10
N ARG A 61 -4.04 66.58 -41.52
CA ARG A 61 -5.43 66.71 -42.07
C ARG A 61 -6.07 65.42 -42.63
N SER A 62 -7.27 65.08 -42.10
CA SER A 62 -8.45 64.37 -42.69
C SER A 62 -8.27 63.08 -43.53
N ASN A 63 -9.12 62.03 -43.44
CA ASN A 63 -10.56 62.00 -43.10
C ASN A 63 -11.00 60.63 -42.46
N PRO A 64 -12.29 60.26 -42.26
CA PRO A 64 -12.93 60.41 -40.95
C PRO A 64 -13.53 59.13 -40.32
N ALA A 65 -12.99 58.67 -39.17
CA ALA A 65 -13.68 57.73 -38.27
C ALA A 65 -13.07 57.75 -36.84
N GLY A 66 -13.45 58.72 -36.00
CA GLY A 66 -12.83 58.85 -34.65
C GLY A 66 -13.63 59.59 -33.57
N GLY A 67 -14.88 59.98 -33.84
CA GLY A 67 -15.69 60.80 -32.92
C GLY A 67 -16.15 60.08 -31.65
N ALA A 68 -16.32 58.75 -31.70
CA ALA A 68 -16.80 57.96 -30.57
C ALA A 68 -15.68 57.61 -29.57
N ALA A 69 -14.56 57.02 -30.04
CA ALA A 69 -13.50 56.50 -29.19
C ALA A 69 -12.82 57.58 -28.32
N ARG A 70 -12.56 58.79 -28.86
CA ARG A 70 -11.99 59.90 -28.08
C ARG A 70 -12.96 60.47 -27.05
N ARG A 71 -14.27 60.38 -27.27
CA ARG A 71 -15.29 60.76 -26.27
C ARG A 71 -15.42 59.69 -25.18
N ALA A 72 -15.34 58.40 -25.53
CA ALA A 72 -15.35 57.31 -24.57
C ALA A 72 -14.13 57.31 -23.63
N LEU A 73 -12.91 57.43 -24.17
CA LEU A 73 -11.68 57.52 -23.36
C LEU A 73 -11.64 58.79 -22.49
N GLY A 74 -12.12 59.93 -23.00
CA GLY A 74 -12.28 61.14 -22.20
C GLY A 74 -13.33 61.01 -21.09
N ALA A 75 -14.43 60.28 -21.34
CA ALA A 75 -15.46 60.02 -20.36
C ALA A 75 -14.98 59.02 -19.28
N VAL A 76 -14.35 57.90 -19.64
CA VAL A 76 -13.85 56.91 -18.67
C VAL A 76 -12.67 57.46 -17.88
N GLY A 77 -11.71 58.13 -18.52
CA GLY A 77 -10.62 58.81 -17.83
C GLY A 77 -11.12 59.95 -16.93
N GLY A 78 -12.14 60.69 -17.38
CA GLY A 78 -12.83 61.72 -16.60
C GLY A 78 -13.61 61.16 -15.40
N VAL A 79 -14.29 60.02 -15.56
CA VAL A 79 -14.98 59.29 -14.49
C VAL A 79 -13.99 58.71 -13.48
N LEU A 80 -12.87 58.14 -13.92
CA LEU A 80 -11.83 57.62 -13.01
C LEU A 80 -11.13 58.76 -12.24
N LEU A 81 -10.80 59.87 -12.91
CA LEU A 81 -10.23 61.06 -12.27
C LEU A 81 -11.23 61.77 -11.35
N SER A 82 -12.52 61.79 -11.70
CA SER A 82 -13.55 62.35 -10.82
C SER A 82 -13.89 61.42 -9.67
N LEU A 83 -13.82 60.09 -9.81
CA LEU A 83 -13.88 59.13 -8.70
C LEU A 83 -12.67 59.28 -7.78
N LEU A 84 -11.45 59.33 -8.31
CA LEU A 84 -10.24 59.61 -7.52
C LEU A 84 -10.30 60.98 -6.85
N ALA A 85 -10.86 62.00 -7.50
CA ALA A 85 -11.11 63.31 -6.89
C ALA A 85 -12.30 63.31 -5.92
N LEU A 86 -13.27 62.41 -6.04
CA LEU A 86 -14.39 62.26 -5.12
C LEU A 86 -13.97 61.49 -3.86
N VAL A 87 -13.17 60.44 -4.02
CA VAL A 87 -12.48 59.72 -2.93
C VAL A 87 -11.46 60.66 -2.26
N GLY A 88 -10.67 61.41 -3.04
CA GLY A 88 -9.73 62.41 -2.51
C GLY A 88 -10.42 63.57 -1.79
N LYS A 89 -11.56 64.06 -2.31
CA LYS A 89 -12.40 65.06 -1.61
C LYS A 89 -13.07 64.45 -0.39
N GLY A 90 -13.57 63.21 -0.47
CA GLY A 90 -14.18 62.46 0.62
C GLY A 90 -13.20 62.26 1.77
N LEU A 91 -11.98 61.80 1.47
CA LEU A 91 -10.86 61.69 2.38
C LEU A 91 -10.45 63.06 2.93
N ALA A 92 -10.38 64.10 2.10
CA ALA A 92 -10.11 65.46 2.58
C ALA A 92 -11.21 66.03 3.49
N THR A 93 -12.49 65.70 3.25
CA THR A 93 -13.60 66.06 4.14
C THR A 93 -13.59 65.23 5.42
N LEU A 94 -13.24 63.95 5.33
CA LEU A 94 -13.05 63.07 6.48
C LEU A 94 -11.91 63.59 7.36
N LEU A 95 -10.74 63.89 6.76
CA LEU A 95 -9.58 64.46 7.46
C LEU A 95 -9.88 65.84 8.06
N ARG A 96 -10.68 66.70 7.39
CA ARG A 96 -11.15 67.97 7.98
C ARG A 96 -12.12 67.77 9.13
N ALA A 97 -13.05 66.83 9.02
CA ALA A 97 -13.99 66.48 10.10
C ALA A 97 -13.24 65.88 11.30
N LEU A 98 -12.28 64.99 11.03
CA LEU A 98 -11.37 64.40 12.02
C LEU A 98 -10.54 65.50 12.70
N ALA A 99 -9.93 66.42 11.94
CA ALA A 99 -9.18 67.55 12.49
C ALA A 99 -10.07 68.48 13.35
N ALA A 100 -11.32 68.73 12.95
CA ALA A 100 -12.28 69.52 13.71
C ALA A 100 -12.74 68.79 15.00
N LEU A 101 -12.84 67.47 14.98
CA LEU A 101 -13.17 66.63 16.14
C LEU A 101 -11.99 66.57 17.13
N VAL A 102 -10.79 66.35 16.61
CA VAL A 102 -9.51 66.36 17.33
C VAL A 102 -9.25 67.72 18.01
N ALA A 103 -9.54 68.83 17.32
CA ALA A 103 -9.43 70.18 17.89
C ALA A 103 -10.45 70.48 19.01
N ARG A 104 -11.50 69.66 19.15
CA ARG A 104 -12.57 69.84 20.14
C ARG A 104 -12.58 68.81 21.27
N SER A 105 -11.84 67.71 21.14
CA SER A 105 -11.79 66.64 22.15
C SER A 105 -10.38 66.08 22.29
N ARG A 106 -9.82 66.20 23.50
CA ARG A 106 -8.54 65.56 23.88
C ARG A 106 -8.60 64.04 23.75
N ILE A 107 -9.77 63.43 23.94
CA ILE A 107 -9.99 61.99 23.77
C ILE A 107 -9.94 61.63 22.28
N ALA A 108 -10.57 62.43 21.41
CA ALA A 108 -10.49 62.21 19.96
C ALA A 108 -9.07 62.40 19.42
N LEU A 109 -8.31 63.39 19.93
CA LEU A 109 -6.89 63.55 19.65
C LEU A 109 -6.11 62.28 20.05
N ALA A 110 -6.31 61.77 21.27
CA ALA A 110 -5.64 60.57 21.74
C ALA A 110 -5.95 59.33 20.86
N VAL A 111 -7.23 59.12 20.52
CA VAL A 111 -7.64 58.01 19.63
C VAL A 111 -7.01 58.13 18.24
N VAL A 112 -7.00 59.31 17.63
CA VAL A 112 -6.39 59.52 16.30
C VAL A 112 -4.88 59.33 16.33
N VAL A 113 -4.20 59.77 17.40
CA VAL A 113 -2.76 59.52 17.61
C VAL A 113 -2.48 58.02 17.77
N VAL A 114 -3.31 57.28 18.52
CA VAL A 114 -3.19 55.81 18.66
C VAL A 114 -3.42 55.11 17.32
N CYS A 115 -4.48 55.47 16.57
CA CYS A 115 -4.73 54.88 15.24
C CYS A 115 -3.59 55.18 14.24
N ALA A 116 -3.02 56.38 14.27
CA ALA A 116 -1.86 56.73 13.44
C ALA A 116 -0.61 55.96 13.86
N ALA A 117 -0.37 55.80 15.17
CA ALA A 117 0.74 55.00 15.69
C ALA A 117 0.60 53.52 15.31
N LEU A 118 -0.60 52.94 15.41
CA LEU A 118 -0.89 51.58 14.97
C LEU A 118 -0.70 51.41 13.45
N LEU A 119 -1.11 52.38 12.64
CA LEU A 119 -0.93 52.32 11.18
C LEU A 119 0.55 52.43 10.79
N VAL A 120 1.31 53.33 11.42
CA VAL A 120 2.77 53.43 11.24
C VAL A 120 3.46 52.15 11.70
N PHE A 121 3.04 51.58 12.84
CA PHE A 121 3.52 50.29 13.32
C PHE A 121 3.23 49.18 12.30
N GLY A 122 2.01 49.05 11.78
CA GLY A 122 1.65 48.00 10.81
C GLY A 122 2.44 48.09 9.49
N VAL A 123 2.76 49.31 9.04
CA VAL A 123 3.62 49.52 7.85
C VAL A 123 5.08 49.19 8.15
N ALA A 124 5.60 49.57 9.32
CA ALA A 124 6.96 49.23 9.74
C ALA A 124 7.14 47.73 10.00
N ASP A 125 6.17 47.11 10.68
CA ASP A 125 6.06 45.67 10.89
C ASP A 125 6.09 44.91 9.57
N PHE A 126 5.24 45.29 8.61
CA PHE A 126 5.25 44.68 7.28
C PHE A 126 6.60 44.87 6.58
N ALA A 127 7.19 46.06 6.62
CA ALA A 127 8.47 46.34 5.95
C ALA A 127 9.66 45.53 6.53
N VAL A 128 9.62 45.16 7.81
CA VAL A 128 10.71 44.43 8.48
C VAL A 128 10.44 42.92 8.57
N ASN A 129 9.18 42.52 8.78
CA ASN A 129 8.80 41.16 9.18
C ASN A 129 7.89 40.43 8.17
N ALA A 130 7.56 40.97 6.98
CA ALA A 130 6.52 40.41 6.09
C ALA A 130 6.67 38.92 5.71
N ASN A 131 7.87 38.33 5.79
CA ASN A 131 8.09 36.91 5.54
C ASN A 131 9.10 36.29 6.54
N LYS A 132 9.04 36.71 7.81
CA LYS A 132 9.99 36.30 8.86
C LYS A 132 9.28 36.02 10.19
N ALA A 133 9.69 35.02 10.95
CA ALA A 133 9.17 34.83 12.31
C ALA A 133 9.58 35.99 13.25
N TYR A 134 8.71 36.32 14.20
CA TYR A 134 8.91 37.45 15.12
C TYR A 134 10.06 37.20 16.13
N PRO A 135 10.71 38.26 16.63
CA PRO A 135 11.63 38.15 17.76
C PRO A 135 11.01 37.39 18.94
N GLY A 136 11.73 36.41 19.49
CA GLY A 136 11.25 35.58 20.59
C GLY A 136 10.29 34.44 20.18
N VAL A 137 10.01 34.26 18.89
CA VAL A 137 9.36 33.02 18.42
C VAL A 137 10.38 31.89 18.34
N ARG A 138 10.01 30.70 18.82
CA ARG A 138 10.88 29.51 18.84
C ARG A 138 10.08 28.24 18.53
N VAL A 139 10.74 27.25 17.94
CA VAL A 139 10.22 25.88 17.78
C VAL A 139 11.11 24.98 18.64
N GLY A 140 10.63 24.65 19.84
CA GLY A 140 11.44 24.13 20.94
C GLY A 140 12.73 24.93 21.12
N GLN A 141 13.88 24.27 20.95
CA GLN A 141 15.19 24.90 21.12
C GLN A 141 15.57 25.84 19.95
N ILE A 142 14.95 25.70 18.78
CA ILE A 142 15.30 26.48 17.58
C ILE A 142 14.78 27.91 17.71
N ASP A 143 15.67 28.89 17.68
CA ASP A 143 15.29 30.31 17.58
C ASP A 143 14.76 30.60 16.16
N ALA A 144 13.47 30.91 16.02
CA ALA A 144 12.88 31.24 14.73
C ALA A 144 13.13 32.69 14.31
N ALA A 145 13.54 33.57 15.25
CA ALA A 145 13.57 35.01 15.05
C ALA A 145 14.29 35.44 13.76
N GLY A 146 13.58 36.18 12.91
CA GLY A 146 14.13 36.74 11.68
C GLY A 146 14.36 35.77 10.54
N LYS A 147 14.00 34.48 10.66
CA LYS A 147 14.13 33.46 9.60
C LYS A 147 12.89 33.40 8.72
N THR A 148 13.04 33.06 7.44
CA THR A 148 11.93 32.70 6.54
C THR A 148 11.36 31.32 6.88
N ALA A 149 10.24 30.93 6.24
CA ALA A 149 9.71 29.57 6.35
C ALA A 149 10.78 28.55 5.92
N ASP A 150 11.33 28.66 4.71
CA ASP A 150 12.33 27.74 4.16
C ASP A 150 13.60 27.63 5.04
N GLU A 151 14.10 28.77 5.57
CA GLU A 151 15.26 28.82 6.47
C GLU A 151 14.97 28.13 7.81
N LEU A 152 13.73 28.18 8.28
CA LEU A 152 13.31 27.59 9.54
C LEU A 152 12.95 26.11 9.40
N ALA A 153 12.28 25.71 8.32
CA ALA A 153 11.97 24.32 7.99
C ALA A 153 13.25 23.50 7.85
N ALA A 154 14.26 24.00 7.13
CA ALA A 154 15.56 23.33 7.02
C ALA A 154 16.25 23.12 8.38
N LEU A 155 16.14 24.07 9.31
CA LEU A 155 16.69 23.94 10.66
C LEU A 155 15.86 23.00 11.56
N ILE A 156 14.54 22.96 11.38
CA ILE A 156 13.66 22.01 12.06
C ILE A 156 14.02 20.59 11.63
N ASP A 157 14.20 20.37 10.32
CA ASP A 157 14.60 19.09 9.75
C ASP A 157 16.01 18.66 10.21
N GLU A 158 17.00 19.55 10.14
CA GLU A 158 18.38 19.29 10.61
C GLU A 158 18.44 18.86 12.09
N VAL A 159 17.63 19.50 12.94
CA VAL A 159 17.65 19.28 14.39
C VAL A 159 16.75 18.13 14.83
N TYR A 160 15.51 18.08 14.34
CA TYR A 160 14.49 17.16 14.81
C TYR A 160 14.33 15.93 13.91
N GLY A 161 14.63 16.04 12.61
CA GLY A 161 14.64 14.89 11.69
C GLY A 161 15.72 13.88 12.07
N ALA A 162 16.92 14.35 12.42
CA ALA A 162 18.00 13.50 12.93
C ALA A 162 17.63 12.82 14.27
N ARG A 163 17.01 13.55 15.20
CA ARG A 163 16.53 13.00 16.48
C ARG A 163 15.45 11.95 16.29
N LEU A 164 14.47 12.21 15.42
CA LEU A 164 13.40 11.26 15.12
C LEU A 164 13.96 9.99 14.47
N ALA A 165 14.87 10.13 13.49
CA ALA A 165 15.44 9.00 12.75
C ALA A 165 16.35 8.07 13.57
N GLN A 166 16.97 8.57 14.65
CA GLN A 166 17.79 7.77 15.58
C GLN A 166 17.06 7.41 16.89
N GLY A 167 15.92 8.06 17.14
CA GLY A 167 15.18 7.98 18.39
C GLY A 167 14.37 6.69 18.51
N SER A 168 14.21 6.23 19.75
CA SER A 168 13.47 5.02 20.08
C SER A 168 12.89 5.13 21.48
N VAL A 169 11.59 4.89 21.61
CA VAL A 169 10.86 4.98 22.87
C VAL A 169 10.41 3.59 23.29
N THR A 170 10.74 3.22 24.53
CA THR A 170 10.25 1.97 25.14
C THR A 170 9.00 2.23 25.98
N ILE A 171 7.93 1.50 25.68
CA ILE A 171 6.65 1.61 26.36
C ILE A 171 6.49 0.37 27.24
N TYR A 172 6.33 0.54 28.55
CA TYR A 172 6.16 -0.58 29.49
C TYR A 172 4.70 -0.82 29.83
N ALA A 173 4.34 -2.10 30.05
CA ALA A 173 2.99 -2.50 30.40
C ALA A 173 2.54 -2.04 31.80
N ASN A 174 3.48 -2.00 32.74
CA ASN A 174 3.25 -1.60 34.14
C ASN A 174 4.59 -1.29 34.83
N ASP A 175 4.52 -0.72 36.03
CA ASP A 175 5.70 -0.37 36.85
C ASP A 175 6.59 -1.59 37.19
N GLU A 176 6.03 -2.81 37.24
CA GLU A 176 6.78 -4.05 37.53
C GLU A 176 7.61 -4.51 36.33
N ALA A 177 7.09 -4.36 35.11
CA ALA A 177 7.82 -4.62 33.87
C ALA A 177 9.00 -3.66 33.70
N GLU A 178 8.79 -2.36 33.96
CA GLU A 178 9.84 -1.34 33.96
C GLU A 178 10.92 -1.66 35.01
N ALA A 179 10.52 -1.94 36.26
CA ALA A 179 11.44 -2.25 37.34
C ALA A 179 12.25 -3.54 37.09
N ARG A 180 11.63 -4.59 36.53
CA ARG A 180 12.31 -5.85 36.20
C ARG A 180 13.44 -5.64 35.20
N ILE A 181 13.18 -4.92 34.12
CA ILE A 181 14.18 -4.66 33.06
C ILE A 181 15.32 -3.79 33.61
N ALA A 182 15.01 -2.79 34.45
CA ALA A 182 16.02 -1.97 35.12
C ALA A 182 16.91 -2.79 36.08
N ASP A 183 16.32 -3.68 36.89
CA ASP A 183 17.05 -4.56 37.83
C ASP A 183 17.91 -5.61 37.09
N GLU A 184 17.39 -6.22 36.03
CA GLU A 184 18.11 -7.20 35.18
C GLU A 184 19.31 -6.54 34.47
N THR A 185 19.12 -5.33 33.94
CA THR A 185 20.18 -4.50 33.34
C THR A 185 21.25 -4.12 34.38
N ALA A 186 20.84 -3.72 35.58
CA ALA A 186 21.76 -3.34 36.66
C ALA A 186 22.55 -4.51 37.26
N ALA A 187 22.05 -5.75 37.15
CA ALA A 187 22.70 -6.96 37.64
C ALA A 187 23.79 -7.51 36.70
N ALA A 188 23.84 -7.06 35.44
CA ALA A 188 24.70 -7.62 34.40
C ALA A 188 26.11 -7.02 34.36
N GLN A 189 27.10 -7.83 33.95
CA GLN A 189 28.46 -7.36 33.67
C GLN A 189 28.61 -6.69 32.29
N ASP A 190 27.69 -6.99 31.38
CA ASP A 190 27.51 -6.33 30.08
C ASP A 190 26.06 -5.81 30.03
N ALA A 191 25.88 -4.57 30.48
CA ALA A 191 24.56 -3.98 30.68
C ALA A 191 23.77 -3.88 29.38
N ALA A 192 24.42 -3.55 28.26
CA ALA A 192 23.75 -3.38 26.97
C ALA A 192 23.19 -4.70 26.41
N LEU A 193 23.95 -5.80 26.54
CA LEU A 193 23.48 -7.13 26.11
C LEU A 193 22.35 -7.65 27.02
N ALA A 194 22.41 -7.38 28.32
CA ALA A 194 21.35 -7.77 29.24
C ALA A 194 20.07 -6.94 29.08
N GLU A 195 20.19 -5.64 28.87
CA GLU A 195 19.07 -4.74 28.55
C GLU A 195 18.36 -5.20 27.27
N GLN A 196 19.12 -5.54 26.22
CA GLN A 196 18.57 -6.09 24.99
C GLN A 196 17.81 -7.41 25.23
N LEU A 197 18.41 -8.38 25.94
CA LEU A 197 17.76 -9.68 26.21
C LEU A 197 16.53 -9.55 27.12
N ALA A 198 16.59 -8.70 28.14
CA ALA A 198 15.45 -8.41 29.02
C ALA A 198 14.30 -7.74 28.27
N LEU A 199 14.61 -6.81 27.36
CA LEU A 199 13.63 -6.15 26.52
C LEU A 199 13.04 -7.09 25.46
N GLU A 200 13.85 -7.98 24.86
CA GLU A 200 13.38 -9.04 23.96
C GLU A 200 12.45 -10.03 24.68
N GLU A 201 12.79 -10.46 25.90
CA GLU A 201 11.91 -11.31 26.72
C GLU A 201 10.62 -10.56 27.13
N ALA A 202 10.72 -9.27 27.49
CA ALA A 202 9.54 -8.47 27.82
C ALA A 202 8.62 -8.28 26.61
N ARG A 203 9.15 -8.01 25.41
CA ARG A 203 8.39 -7.95 24.16
C ARG A 203 7.72 -9.30 23.85
N ALA A 204 8.45 -10.41 23.99
CA ALA A 204 7.90 -11.76 23.79
C ALA A 204 6.73 -12.09 24.75
N ASN A 205 6.71 -11.47 25.94
CA ASN A 205 5.63 -11.60 26.92
C ASN A 205 4.58 -10.46 26.87
N LYS A 206 4.62 -9.57 25.85
CA LYS A 206 3.78 -8.35 25.75
C LYS A 206 3.83 -7.43 26.98
N LEU A 207 4.99 -7.34 27.61
CA LEU A 207 5.26 -6.46 28.77
C LEU A 207 6.00 -5.16 28.39
N ALA A 208 6.51 -5.08 27.16
CA ALA A 208 7.11 -3.87 26.60
C ALA A 208 6.91 -3.79 25.09
N TRP A 209 6.77 -2.56 24.57
CA TRP A 209 6.78 -2.23 23.13
C TRP A 209 7.90 -1.25 22.85
N THR A 210 8.23 -1.09 21.58
CA THR A 210 9.17 -0.08 21.13
C THR A 210 8.58 0.67 19.94
N ALA A 211 8.71 1.99 19.99
CA ALA A 211 8.18 2.91 19.02
C ALA A 211 9.32 3.78 18.48
N ASP A 212 9.56 3.71 17.17
CA ASP A 212 10.58 4.48 16.47
C ASP A 212 10.02 5.07 15.17
N ALA A 213 10.84 5.81 14.43
CA ALA A 213 10.39 6.47 13.20
C ALA A 213 9.97 5.50 12.09
N ALA A 214 10.54 4.30 12.03
CA ALA A 214 10.15 3.30 11.04
C ALA A 214 8.86 2.59 11.46
N SER A 215 8.74 2.20 12.75
CA SER A 215 7.56 1.49 13.26
C SER A 215 6.29 2.35 13.27
N LEU A 216 6.43 3.68 13.35
CA LEU A 216 5.31 4.64 13.35
C LEU A 216 5.11 5.38 12.01
N GLU A 217 5.93 5.08 11.01
CA GLU A 217 6.07 5.87 9.77
C GLU A 217 6.21 7.38 10.04
N ALA A 218 6.97 7.73 11.08
CA ALA A 218 7.03 9.08 11.62
C ALA A 218 7.91 10.00 10.76
N ARG A 219 7.43 11.23 10.52
CA ARG A 219 8.20 12.31 9.90
C ARG A 219 8.06 13.62 10.66
N VAL A 220 9.04 14.51 10.59
CA VAL A 220 8.89 15.87 11.13
C VAL A 220 8.15 16.73 10.08
N PRO A 221 7.01 17.36 10.41
CA PRO A 221 6.29 18.25 9.51
C PRO A 221 6.95 19.65 9.50
N SER A 222 8.20 19.71 9.02
CA SER A 222 9.09 20.87 9.13
C SER A 222 8.51 22.13 8.48
N ASP A 223 7.84 22.01 7.34
CA ASP A 223 7.19 23.12 6.63
C ASP A 223 5.96 23.65 7.39
N GLU A 224 5.15 22.77 8.00
CA GLU A 224 3.99 23.17 8.81
C GLU A 224 4.42 23.90 10.07
N LEU A 225 5.39 23.36 10.80
CA LEU A 225 5.94 23.98 12.02
C LEU A 225 6.60 25.33 11.71
N ALA A 226 7.28 25.47 10.56
CA ALA A 226 7.80 26.74 10.10
C ALA A 226 6.70 27.74 9.71
N ALA A 227 5.64 27.27 9.03
CA ALA A 227 4.48 28.10 8.69
C ALA A 227 3.75 28.59 9.95
N GLU A 228 3.52 27.73 10.94
CA GLU A 228 2.94 28.09 12.24
C GLU A 228 3.79 29.13 12.99
N ALA A 229 5.12 28.97 13.01
CA ALA A 229 6.04 29.94 13.59
C ALA A 229 5.97 31.32 12.89
N LEU A 230 5.68 31.35 11.59
CA LEU A 230 5.38 32.57 10.85
C LEU A 230 3.93 33.05 11.04
N ALA A 231 2.96 32.19 11.36
CA ALA A 231 1.57 32.57 11.62
C ALA A 231 1.39 33.30 12.96
N VAL A 232 2.29 33.08 13.94
CA VAL A 232 2.25 33.66 15.30
C VAL A 232 1.91 35.15 15.28
N GLY A 233 0.75 35.49 15.87
CA GLY A 233 0.26 36.87 15.98
C GLY A 233 -0.19 37.52 14.67
N ARG A 234 -0.01 36.86 13.52
CA ARG A 234 -0.49 37.33 12.21
C ARG A 234 -1.92 36.89 11.94
N GLU A 235 -2.27 35.67 12.34
CA GLU A 235 -3.60 35.06 12.14
C GLU A 235 -4.47 35.16 13.41
N ASP A 236 -3.86 35.04 14.60
CA ASP A 236 -4.55 34.91 15.90
C ASP A 236 -5.34 36.15 16.40
N GLY A 237 -5.21 37.34 15.80
CA GLY A 237 -5.86 38.55 16.36
C GLY A 237 -5.44 39.93 15.81
N GLY A 238 -4.96 39.99 14.57
CA GLY A 238 -4.63 41.27 13.93
C GLY A 238 -3.53 42.08 14.63
N ILE A 239 -3.59 43.41 14.53
CA ILE A 239 -2.43 44.27 14.87
C ILE A 239 -2.03 44.28 16.35
N LEU A 240 -2.96 43.94 17.25
CA LEU A 240 -2.66 43.81 18.69
C LEU A 240 -1.97 42.47 18.99
N ALA A 241 -2.36 41.39 18.31
CA ALA A 241 -1.67 40.10 18.43
C ALA A 241 -0.23 40.18 17.88
N ARG A 242 0.01 40.94 16.80
CA ARG A 242 1.37 41.24 16.31
C ARG A 242 2.21 42.01 17.32
N LEU A 243 1.63 43.03 17.98
CA LEU A 243 2.29 43.78 19.05
C LEU A 243 2.65 42.89 20.25
N ALA A 244 1.75 41.98 20.63
CA ALA A 244 2.00 41.01 21.69
C ALA A 244 3.12 40.04 21.31
N ALA A 245 3.05 39.41 20.13
CA ALA A 245 4.07 38.51 19.62
C ALA A 245 5.47 39.16 19.56
N LEU A 246 5.56 40.42 19.12
CA LEU A 246 6.80 41.21 19.12
C LEU A 246 7.34 41.57 20.52
N ALA A 247 6.50 41.53 21.56
CA ALA A 247 6.86 41.89 22.93
C ALA A 247 7.16 40.67 23.82
N THR A 248 6.49 39.54 23.60
CA THR A 248 6.60 38.34 24.45
C THR A 248 7.16 37.11 23.74
N GLY A 249 7.19 37.09 22.41
CA GLY A 249 7.46 35.86 21.65
C GLY A 249 6.34 34.82 21.79
N ARG A 250 6.62 33.61 21.28
CA ARG A 250 5.80 32.39 21.46
C ARG A 250 6.68 31.17 21.22
N GLU A 251 6.60 30.19 22.10
CA GLU A 251 7.22 28.88 21.90
C GLU A 251 6.19 27.92 21.30
N LEU A 252 6.58 27.22 20.24
CA LEU A 252 5.85 26.09 19.68
C LEU A 252 6.56 24.81 20.09
N LYS A 253 5.83 23.82 20.59
CA LYS A 253 6.40 22.48 20.82
C LYS A 253 6.72 21.83 19.46
N PRO A 254 7.88 21.18 19.30
CA PRO A 254 8.08 20.27 18.17
C PRO A 254 7.08 19.09 18.28
N ARG A 255 6.68 18.55 17.14
CA ARG A 255 5.82 17.37 17.00
C ARG A 255 6.23 16.57 15.77
N ALA A 256 5.92 15.30 15.73
CA ALA A 256 5.98 14.46 14.53
C ALA A 256 4.59 14.33 13.90
N ALA A 257 4.58 13.92 12.63
CA ALA A 257 3.41 13.40 11.95
C ALA A 257 3.62 11.88 11.80
N TYR A 258 2.66 11.10 12.29
CA TYR A 258 2.70 9.64 12.30
C TYR A 258 1.66 9.07 11.32
N ALA A 259 1.85 7.85 10.82
CA ALA A 259 0.77 7.14 10.14
C ALA A 259 -0.33 6.76 11.15
N GLU A 260 -1.59 7.01 10.79
CA GLU A 260 -2.74 6.74 11.66
C GLU A 260 -2.88 5.25 11.98
N THR A 261 -2.66 4.42 10.97
CA THR A 261 -2.65 2.95 11.05
C THR A 261 -1.56 2.43 11.98
N ALA A 262 -0.36 3.00 11.93
CA ALA A 262 0.77 2.57 12.74
C ALA A 262 0.60 2.91 14.22
N VAL A 263 0.10 4.12 14.54
CA VAL A 263 -0.22 4.50 15.92
C VAL A 263 -1.40 3.71 16.46
N GLU A 264 -2.45 3.48 15.68
CA GLU A 264 -3.59 2.67 16.13
C GLU A 264 -3.22 1.19 16.30
N SER A 265 -2.36 0.63 15.45
CA SER A 265 -1.81 -0.72 15.62
C SER A 265 -1.05 -0.85 16.95
N LEU A 266 -0.10 0.06 17.22
CA LEU A 266 0.64 0.10 18.49
C LEU A 266 -0.30 0.27 19.70
N ALA A 267 -1.28 1.18 19.61
CA ALA A 267 -2.22 1.42 20.70
C ALA A 267 -3.13 0.21 20.96
N SER A 268 -3.61 -0.45 19.91
CA SER A 268 -4.42 -1.68 19.98
C SER A 268 -3.63 -2.85 20.59
N ASP A 269 -2.34 -3.00 20.24
CA ASP A 269 -1.48 -4.03 20.82
C ASP A 269 -1.19 -3.80 22.31
N ILE A 270 -1.10 -2.53 22.75
CA ILE A 270 -0.99 -2.17 24.16
C ILE A 270 -2.33 -2.45 24.88
N ASP A 271 -3.46 -1.99 24.32
CA ASP A 271 -4.80 -2.23 24.87
C ASP A 271 -5.07 -3.72 25.09
N ALA A 272 -4.71 -4.57 24.12
CA ALA A 272 -4.90 -6.01 24.18
C ALA A 272 -4.00 -6.72 25.23
N ALA A 273 -3.00 -6.04 25.78
CA ALA A 273 -2.07 -6.59 26.77
C ALA A 273 -2.29 -6.06 28.20
N ILE A 274 -2.68 -4.79 28.35
CA ILE A 274 -2.83 -4.14 29.67
C ILE A 274 -4.23 -3.59 29.95
N GLY A 275 -5.08 -3.54 28.94
CA GLY A 275 -6.44 -3.06 29.02
C GLY A 275 -7.48 -4.18 29.01
N ASP A 276 -8.72 -3.75 29.02
CA ASP A 276 -9.89 -4.54 28.64
C ASP A 276 -10.56 -3.71 27.54
N PRO A 277 -10.15 -3.85 26.27
CA PRO A 277 -10.49 -2.87 25.24
C PRO A 277 -12.00 -2.74 25.06
N ARG A 278 -12.50 -1.51 24.90
CA ARG A 278 -13.92 -1.27 24.63
C ARG A 278 -14.33 -1.97 23.34
N VAL A 279 -15.36 -2.79 23.43
CA VAL A 279 -16.07 -3.34 22.28
C VAL A 279 -17.39 -2.59 22.16
N ASP A 280 -17.59 -1.83 21.09
CA ASP A 280 -18.87 -1.15 20.86
C ASP A 280 -19.97 -2.16 20.48
N TYR A 281 -21.22 -1.87 20.84
CA TYR A 281 -22.33 -2.62 20.26
C TYR A 281 -22.37 -2.39 18.75
N GLY A 282 -22.62 -3.46 18.00
CA GLY A 282 -22.55 -3.47 16.55
C GLY A 282 -23.64 -4.34 15.95
N ILE A 283 -23.53 -4.63 14.65
CA ILE A 283 -24.37 -5.63 13.99
C ILE A 283 -23.51 -6.53 13.10
N VAL A 284 -23.93 -7.77 12.97
CA VAL A 284 -23.43 -8.73 11.96
C VAL A 284 -24.60 -9.15 11.08
N VAL A 285 -24.38 -9.32 9.79
CA VAL A 285 -25.41 -9.75 8.83
C VAL A 285 -25.04 -11.13 8.29
N GLU A 286 -25.79 -12.15 8.69
CA GLU A 286 -25.58 -13.55 8.32
C GLU A 286 -26.86 -14.11 7.67
N ASP A 287 -26.72 -14.86 6.57
CA ASP A 287 -27.82 -15.45 5.80
C ASP A 287 -28.98 -14.46 5.47
N GLY A 288 -28.65 -13.17 5.32
CA GLY A 288 -29.61 -12.10 5.03
C GLY A 288 -30.41 -11.57 6.21
N THR A 289 -29.97 -11.86 7.44
CA THR A 289 -30.54 -11.33 8.68
C THR A 289 -29.46 -10.60 9.48
N ALA A 290 -29.70 -9.34 9.80
CA ALA A 290 -28.88 -8.60 10.75
C ALA A 290 -29.21 -9.03 12.19
N SER A 291 -28.20 -9.15 13.03
CA SER A 291 -28.31 -9.35 14.48
C SER A 291 -27.32 -8.47 15.22
N VAL A 292 -27.69 -8.04 16.43
CA VAL A 292 -26.84 -7.17 17.27
C VAL A 292 -25.68 -7.98 17.87
N THR A 293 -24.48 -7.42 17.83
CA THR A 293 -23.32 -7.94 18.55
C THR A 293 -23.19 -7.21 19.89
N GLU A 294 -23.00 -7.97 20.98
CA GLU A 294 -22.81 -7.40 22.32
C GLU A 294 -21.54 -6.56 22.40
N GLY A 295 -21.62 -5.44 23.11
CA GLY A 295 -20.49 -4.57 23.45
C GLY A 295 -20.36 -4.37 24.96
N HIS A 296 -19.23 -3.82 25.39
CA HIS A 296 -18.97 -3.40 26.75
C HIS A 296 -18.06 -2.17 26.83
N ASP A 297 -18.24 -1.37 27.89
CA ASP A 297 -17.24 -0.38 28.32
C ASP A 297 -15.89 -1.07 28.54
N GLY A 298 -14.80 -0.32 28.40
CA GLY A 298 -13.45 -0.87 28.53
C GLY A 298 -12.45 0.08 29.17
N PHE A 299 -11.18 -0.33 29.12
CA PHE A 299 -10.01 0.46 29.50
C PHE A 299 -9.01 0.41 28.34
N MET A 300 -8.63 1.59 27.83
CA MET A 300 -7.78 1.75 26.64
C MET A 300 -6.82 2.92 26.84
N VAL A 301 -5.67 2.90 26.16
CA VAL A 301 -4.74 4.03 26.11
C VAL A 301 -5.34 5.18 25.31
N ASP A 302 -5.28 6.40 25.82
CA ASP A 302 -5.66 7.61 25.07
C ASP A 302 -4.66 7.83 23.92
N ARG A 303 -5.14 7.77 22.67
CA ARG A 303 -4.32 7.90 21.45
C ARG A 303 -3.66 9.27 21.34
N ASP A 304 -4.33 10.33 21.80
CA ASP A 304 -3.78 11.68 21.73
C ASP A 304 -2.71 11.90 22.80
N GLU A 305 -2.87 11.35 24.00
CA GLU A 305 -1.82 11.38 25.05
C GLU A 305 -0.64 10.47 24.71
N LEU A 306 -0.88 9.32 24.06
CA LEU A 306 0.17 8.48 23.50
C LEU A 306 1.02 9.27 22.48
N ARG A 307 0.38 9.95 21.52
CA ARG A 307 1.06 10.82 20.55
C ARG A 307 1.83 11.96 21.23
N ARG A 308 1.23 12.66 22.20
CA ARG A 308 1.89 13.73 22.98
C ARG A 308 3.13 13.22 23.72
N THR A 309 3.04 12.04 24.33
CA THR A 309 4.17 11.41 25.05
C THR A 309 5.28 11.00 24.07
N LEU A 310 4.93 10.43 22.92
CA LEU A 310 5.88 10.08 21.86
C LEU A 310 6.58 11.32 21.29
N ASP A 311 5.86 12.42 21.04
CA ASP A 311 6.42 13.71 20.63
C ASP A 311 7.45 14.23 21.65
N GLU A 312 7.10 14.21 22.94
CA GLU A 312 7.96 14.74 24.01
C GLU A 312 9.24 13.90 24.22
N LEU A 313 9.18 12.59 24.03
CA LEU A 313 10.35 11.71 24.17
C LEU A 313 11.23 11.70 22.90
N LEU A 314 10.66 11.45 21.72
CA LEU A 314 11.40 11.35 20.45
C LEU A 314 12.06 12.67 20.03
N LEU A 315 11.43 13.82 20.33
CA LEU A 315 11.90 15.13 19.87
C LEU A 315 12.47 15.99 21.00
N GLY A 316 12.03 15.79 22.25
CA GLY A 316 12.46 16.58 23.40
C GLY A 316 13.91 16.34 23.82
N GLN A 317 14.37 15.08 23.78
CA GLN A 317 15.75 14.71 24.16
C GLN A 317 16.75 14.92 23.02
N GLU A 318 18.06 14.95 23.32
CA GLU A 318 19.12 15.13 22.30
C GLU A 318 19.37 13.88 21.47
N ASP A 319 19.19 12.71 22.06
CA ASP A 319 19.30 11.38 21.46
C ASP A 319 17.96 10.85 20.92
N GLY A 320 16.84 11.43 21.35
CA GLY A 320 15.49 10.95 21.01
C GLY A 320 15.11 9.65 21.72
N SER A 321 15.80 9.30 22.82
CA SER A 321 15.53 8.10 23.61
C SER A 321 14.61 8.41 24.80
N GLY A 322 13.87 7.40 25.26
CA GLY A 322 13.07 7.53 26.47
C GLY A 322 12.22 6.30 26.77
N SER A 323 11.60 6.29 27.95
CA SER A 323 10.62 5.28 28.32
C SER A 323 9.47 5.85 29.16
N PHE A 324 8.34 5.14 29.13
CA PHE A 324 7.22 5.40 30.03
C PHE A 324 6.36 4.14 30.21
N VAL A 325 5.62 4.09 31.33
CA VAL A 325 4.59 3.08 31.57
C VAL A 325 3.28 3.52 30.94
N ALA A 326 2.72 2.70 30.04
CA ALA A 326 1.43 2.94 29.42
C ALA A 326 0.30 2.91 30.46
N ARG A 327 -0.73 3.73 30.24
CA ARG A 327 -1.87 3.88 31.16
C ARG A 327 -3.17 3.77 30.38
N ALA A 328 -3.96 2.77 30.73
CA ALA A 328 -5.31 2.62 30.23
C ALA A 328 -6.28 3.50 31.03
N GLU A 329 -7.08 4.29 30.34
CA GLU A 329 -8.17 5.09 30.92
C GLU A 329 -9.53 4.49 30.57
N HIS A 330 -10.56 4.82 31.35
CA HIS A 330 -11.90 4.29 31.15
C HIS A 330 -12.51 4.78 29.82
N ALA A 331 -12.75 3.85 28.90
CA ALA A 331 -13.27 4.06 27.58
C ALA A 331 -14.75 3.63 27.51
N PRO A 332 -15.72 4.54 27.69
CA PRO A 332 -17.13 4.21 27.62
C PRO A 332 -17.57 3.90 26.18
N LEU A 333 -18.60 3.08 26.04
CA LEU A 333 -19.30 2.77 24.79
C LEU A 333 -19.60 4.04 23.97
N ARG A 334 -19.26 3.99 22.68
CA ARG A 334 -19.64 4.98 21.66
C ARG A 334 -21.01 4.64 21.07
N ILE A 335 -21.29 3.34 20.91
CA ILE A 335 -22.58 2.79 20.48
C ILE A 335 -23.13 1.88 21.59
N ASP A 336 -24.35 2.14 22.02
CA ASP A 336 -25.09 1.29 22.97
C ASP A 336 -25.99 0.26 22.25
N GLU A 337 -26.54 -0.67 23.03
CA GLU A 337 -27.46 -1.72 22.54
C GLU A 337 -28.66 -1.13 21.78
N SER A 338 -29.19 0.03 22.19
CA SER A 338 -30.35 0.64 21.54
C SER A 338 -29.99 1.18 20.16
N ALA A 339 -28.86 1.89 20.03
CA ALA A 339 -28.39 2.42 18.75
C ALA A 339 -28.00 1.30 17.77
N ALA A 340 -27.44 0.19 18.28
CA ALA A 340 -27.17 -0.99 17.47
C ALA A 340 -28.45 -1.73 17.06
N GLN A 341 -29.46 -1.84 17.95
CA GLN A 341 -30.75 -2.45 17.62
C GLN A 341 -31.54 -1.62 16.60
N ASP A 342 -31.55 -0.29 16.72
CA ASP A 342 -32.18 0.61 15.73
C ASP A 342 -31.55 0.41 14.34
N ALA A 343 -30.23 0.28 14.27
CA ALA A 343 -29.51 -0.03 13.01
C ALA A 343 -29.79 -1.44 12.50
N CYS A 344 -29.87 -2.44 13.39
CA CYS A 344 -30.20 -3.83 13.08
C CYS A 344 -31.60 -3.95 12.45
N ASP A 345 -32.60 -3.32 13.06
CA ASP A 345 -33.98 -3.29 12.57
C ASP A 345 -34.07 -2.57 11.22
N ALA A 346 -33.36 -1.45 11.07
CA ALA A 346 -33.31 -0.69 9.82
C ALA A 346 -32.65 -1.46 8.66
N VAL A 347 -31.55 -2.19 8.92
CA VAL A 347 -30.90 -3.07 7.93
C VAL A 347 -31.83 -4.22 7.54
N ASN A 348 -32.39 -4.93 8.53
CA ASN A 348 -33.34 -6.02 8.28
C ASN A 348 -34.53 -5.55 7.43
N ALA A 349 -35.12 -4.40 7.74
CA ALA A 349 -36.22 -3.82 6.97
C ALA A 349 -35.81 -3.40 5.55
N ALA A 350 -34.59 -2.90 5.35
CA ALA A 350 -34.10 -2.45 4.05
C ALA A 350 -33.82 -3.61 3.08
N ILE A 351 -33.15 -4.67 3.55
CA ILE A 351 -32.70 -5.78 2.71
C ILE A 351 -33.75 -6.87 2.49
N ALA A 352 -34.82 -6.93 3.30
CA ALA A 352 -35.82 -8.00 3.30
C ALA A 352 -36.44 -8.33 1.92
N ASP A 353 -36.67 -7.32 1.08
CA ASP A 353 -37.26 -7.51 -0.25
C ASP A 353 -36.24 -7.89 -1.34
N GLY A 354 -34.94 -7.85 -1.02
CA GLY A 354 -33.86 -7.97 -1.99
C GLY A 354 -33.76 -6.79 -2.97
N ALA A 355 -33.05 -7.02 -4.07
CA ALA A 355 -32.87 -6.08 -5.17
C ALA A 355 -32.98 -6.81 -6.50
N ARG A 356 -33.36 -6.07 -7.55
CA ARG A 356 -33.45 -6.57 -8.92
C ARG A 356 -32.57 -5.70 -9.81
N PHE A 357 -31.58 -6.34 -10.42
CA PHE A 357 -30.63 -5.67 -11.30
C PHE A 357 -31.03 -5.88 -12.75
N THR A 358 -30.73 -4.91 -13.60
CA THR A 358 -30.92 -4.99 -15.05
C THR A 358 -29.67 -4.54 -15.79
N TYR A 359 -29.24 -5.33 -16.77
CA TYR A 359 -28.12 -5.01 -17.67
C TYR A 359 -28.41 -5.57 -19.06
N GLU A 360 -28.24 -4.76 -20.10
CA GLU A 360 -28.48 -5.10 -21.53
C GLU A 360 -29.79 -5.86 -21.83
N GLY A 361 -30.84 -5.62 -21.03
CA GLY A 361 -32.15 -6.26 -21.16
C GLY A 361 -32.29 -7.63 -20.49
N ALA A 362 -31.22 -8.20 -19.95
CA ALA A 362 -31.29 -9.26 -18.95
C ALA A 362 -31.60 -8.68 -17.56
N ALA A 363 -32.00 -9.55 -16.64
CA ALA A 363 -32.25 -9.18 -15.26
C ALA A 363 -32.04 -10.36 -14.31
N TRP A 364 -31.52 -10.07 -13.12
CA TRP A 364 -31.35 -11.01 -12.02
C TRP A 364 -31.82 -10.38 -10.72
N SER A 365 -31.99 -11.20 -9.68
CA SER A 365 -32.36 -10.74 -8.35
C SER A 365 -31.27 -11.12 -7.36
N ALA A 366 -30.87 -10.16 -6.52
CA ALA A 366 -30.12 -10.40 -5.30
C ALA A 366 -31.11 -10.59 -4.15
N SER A 367 -30.96 -11.67 -3.41
CA SER A 367 -31.73 -11.96 -2.19
C SER A 367 -31.30 -11.05 -1.03
N ALA A 368 -32.03 -11.11 0.08
CA ALA A 368 -31.60 -10.50 1.34
C ALA A 368 -30.22 -11.01 1.79
N SER A 369 -29.89 -12.28 1.50
CA SER A 369 -28.57 -12.87 1.83
C SER A 369 -27.45 -12.30 0.97
N ASP A 370 -27.68 -12.16 -0.33
CA ASP A 370 -26.69 -11.60 -1.25
C ASP A 370 -26.38 -10.14 -0.87
N ILE A 371 -27.42 -9.32 -0.68
CA ILE A 371 -27.25 -7.92 -0.23
C ILE A 371 -26.64 -7.85 1.17
N GLY A 372 -27.09 -8.71 2.09
CA GLY A 372 -26.58 -8.76 3.46
C GLY A 372 -25.06 -9.01 3.51
N SER A 373 -24.54 -9.88 2.62
CA SER A 373 -23.11 -10.10 2.47
C SER A 373 -22.33 -8.86 2.01
N TRP A 374 -23.01 -7.87 1.42
CA TRP A 374 -22.45 -6.59 0.99
C TRP A 374 -22.67 -5.46 2.00
N VAL A 375 -23.41 -5.65 3.09
CA VAL A 375 -23.61 -4.61 4.10
C VAL A 375 -22.36 -4.50 4.99
N SER A 376 -21.95 -3.26 5.26
CA SER A 376 -20.98 -2.91 6.30
C SER A 376 -21.53 -1.75 7.14
N THR A 377 -20.98 -1.53 8.32
CA THR A 377 -21.39 -0.43 9.23
C THR A 377 -20.23 0.43 9.65
N ARG A 378 -20.52 1.69 9.98
CA ARG A 378 -19.58 2.64 10.59
C ARG A 378 -20.25 3.44 11.70
N ILE A 379 -19.46 3.90 12.66
CA ILE A 379 -19.92 4.81 13.71
C ILE A 379 -20.11 6.21 13.09
N ASP A 380 -21.30 6.78 13.27
CA ASP A 380 -21.62 8.17 12.92
C ASP A 380 -22.18 8.87 14.18
N GLY A 381 -21.32 9.67 14.82
CA GLY A 381 -21.60 10.27 16.13
C GLY A 381 -21.85 9.20 17.20
N SER A 382 -23.10 9.11 17.66
CA SER A 382 -23.59 8.11 18.63
C SER A 382 -24.58 7.12 17.99
N SER A 383 -24.44 6.87 16.68
CA SER A 383 -25.32 5.98 15.91
C SER A 383 -24.50 5.09 14.97
N LEU A 384 -25.07 3.94 14.59
CA LEU A 384 -24.43 3.00 13.69
C LEU A 384 -25.05 3.15 12.28
N ALA A 385 -24.28 3.70 11.34
CA ALA A 385 -24.71 3.89 9.96
C ALA A 385 -24.31 2.68 9.11
N ALA A 386 -25.31 1.97 8.59
CA ALA A 386 -25.11 0.94 7.57
C ALA A 386 -24.92 1.55 6.17
N PHE A 387 -24.17 0.84 5.32
CA PHE A 387 -23.94 1.18 3.92
C PHE A 387 -23.65 -0.10 3.10
N VAL A 388 -23.79 -0.02 1.78
CA VAL A 388 -23.33 -1.07 0.85
C VAL A 388 -21.84 -0.91 0.63
N ASP A 389 -21.10 -1.92 1.08
CA ASP A 389 -19.66 -2.04 0.89
C ASP A 389 -19.31 -2.33 -0.57
N ALA A 390 -18.73 -1.33 -1.22
CA ALA A 390 -18.36 -1.41 -2.63
C ALA A 390 -17.33 -2.51 -2.93
N ALA A 391 -16.43 -2.82 -1.99
CA ALA A 391 -15.43 -3.87 -2.17
C ALA A 391 -16.07 -5.28 -2.19
N LYS A 392 -17.21 -5.45 -1.52
CA LYS A 392 -17.98 -6.70 -1.50
C LYS A 392 -19.01 -6.77 -2.64
N ALA A 393 -19.70 -5.67 -2.91
CA ALA A 393 -20.77 -5.62 -3.92
C ALA A 393 -20.25 -5.67 -5.37
N LYS A 394 -19.20 -4.89 -5.72
CA LYS A 394 -18.74 -4.77 -7.11
C LYS A 394 -18.34 -6.11 -7.74
N PRO A 395 -17.54 -6.99 -7.09
CA PRO A 395 -17.17 -8.28 -7.67
C PRO A 395 -18.39 -9.17 -7.97
N ALA A 396 -19.38 -9.19 -7.07
CA ALA A 396 -20.60 -9.97 -7.24
C ALA A 396 -21.48 -9.45 -8.40
N LEU A 397 -21.60 -8.13 -8.55
CA LEU A 397 -22.30 -7.52 -9.68
C LEU A 397 -21.57 -7.75 -11.01
N LEU A 398 -20.24 -7.68 -11.02
CA LEU A 398 -19.42 -7.94 -12.22
C LEU A 398 -19.55 -9.39 -12.69
N ALA A 399 -19.56 -10.36 -11.77
CA ALA A 399 -19.76 -11.77 -12.12
C ALA A 399 -21.08 -12.01 -12.88
N HIS A 400 -22.20 -11.46 -12.39
CA HIS A 400 -23.48 -11.56 -13.10
C HIS A 400 -23.54 -10.76 -14.40
N VAL A 401 -22.84 -9.63 -14.47
CA VAL A 401 -22.72 -8.89 -15.73
C VAL A 401 -21.94 -9.69 -16.77
N ALA A 402 -20.87 -10.39 -16.39
CA ALA A 402 -20.08 -11.24 -17.30
C ALA A 402 -20.91 -12.40 -17.88
N GLU A 403 -21.78 -13.04 -17.07
CA GLU A 403 -22.72 -14.09 -17.54
C GLU A 403 -23.70 -13.59 -18.64
N VAL A 404 -24.03 -12.29 -18.62
CA VAL A 404 -24.99 -11.64 -19.52
C VAL A 404 -24.30 -11.00 -20.73
N GLY A 405 -23.21 -10.28 -20.48
CA GLY A 405 -22.52 -9.39 -21.41
C GLY A 405 -21.66 -10.16 -22.40
N LYS A 406 -22.25 -10.58 -23.52
CA LYS A 406 -21.54 -11.24 -24.63
C LYS A 406 -20.85 -10.26 -25.59
N GLY A 407 -20.37 -9.14 -25.05
CA GLY A 407 -19.49 -8.23 -25.78
C GLY A 407 -18.12 -8.86 -25.95
N ASP A 408 -17.33 -8.36 -26.90
CA ASP A 408 -15.90 -8.68 -26.93
C ASP A 408 -15.27 -8.12 -25.64
N PRO A 409 -14.50 -8.92 -24.86
CA PRO A 409 -13.90 -8.45 -23.62
C PRO A 409 -12.92 -7.32 -23.93
N VAL A 410 -12.97 -6.26 -23.12
CA VAL A 410 -12.09 -5.09 -23.28
C VAL A 410 -10.64 -5.56 -23.18
N HIS A 411 -9.85 -5.35 -24.24
CA HIS A 411 -8.44 -5.69 -24.21
C HIS A 411 -7.70 -4.72 -23.30
N VAL A 412 -7.02 -5.26 -22.29
CA VAL A 412 -6.29 -4.46 -21.30
C VAL A 412 -4.80 -4.62 -21.49
N SER A 413 -4.08 -3.50 -21.38
CA SER A 413 -2.63 -3.47 -21.20
C SER A 413 -2.23 -2.61 -20.01
N PHE A 414 -1.11 -2.96 -19.36
CA PHE A 414 -0.60 -2.21 -18.21
C PHE A 414 0.65 -1.40 -18.59
N GLU A 415 0.67 -0.12 -18.22
CA GLU A 415 1.87 0.72 -18.21
C GLU A 415 2.24 1.06 -16.76
N VAL A 416 3.49 0.79 -16.39
CA VAL A 416 4.02 1.07 -15.05
C VAL A 416 5.03 2.22 -15.17
N ALA A 417 4.84 3.28 -14.39
CA ALA A 417 5.66 4.48 -14.43
C ALA A 417 5.70 5.16 -13.06
N ASP A 418 6.91 5.39 -12.53
CA ASP A 418 7.14 6.12 -11.28
C ASP A 418 6.22 5.67 -10.11
N ASP A 419 6.15 4.36 -9.89
CA ASP A 419 5.32 3.62 -8.92
C ASP A 419 3.78 3.64 -9.16
N ASP A 420 3.29 4.38 -10.16
CA ASP A 420 1.91 4.31 -10.63
C ASP A 420 1.70 3.20 -11.69
N VAL A 421 0.55 2.52 -11.61
CA VAL A 421 0.08 1.60 -12.66
C VAL A 421 -1.11 2.21 -13.41
N ILE A 422 -0.91 2.45 -14.70
CA ILE A 422 -1.92 2.94 -15.63
C ILE A 422 -2.47 1.78 -16.44
N VAL A 423 -3.78 1.60 -16.40
CA VAL A 423 -4.52 0.60 -17.16
C VAL A 423 -4.98 1.23 -18.45
N ARG A 424 -4.63 0.61 -19.59
CA ARG A 424 -5.03 1.05 -20.92
C ARG A 424 -5.98 0.07 -21.57
N THR A 425 -6.93 0.62 -22.31
CA THR A 425 -7.84 -0.11 -23.20
C THR A 425 -7.61 0.35 -24.64
N ASP A 426 -8.21 -0.33 -25.61
CA ASP A 426 -8.27 0.13 -27.00
C ASP A 426 -9.27 1.30 -27.22
N GLY A 427 -10.05 1.66 -26.19
CA GLY A 427 -11.14 2.63 -26.28
C GLY A 427 -12.36 2.11 -27.05
N GLU A 428 -12.37 0.83 -27.41
CA GLU A 428 -13.50 0.14 -28.03
C GLU A 428 -14.28 -0.68 -26.98
N GLY A 429 -15.48 -1.14 -27.33
CA GLY A 429 -16.38 -1.81 -26.39
C GLY A 429 -17.10 -0.88 -25.41
N ALA A 430 -17.87 -1.48 -24.50
CA ALA A 430 -18.63 -0.78 -23.47
C ALA A 430 -18.48 -1.51 -22.14
N ILE A 431 -18.18 -0.75 -21.08
CA ILE A 431 -17.97 -1.25 -19.73
C ILE A 431 -19.24 -1.06 -18.88
N PRO A 432 -19.55 -2.01 -17.98
CA PRO A 432 -20.69 -1.87 -17.08
C PRO A 432 -20.38 -0.87 -15.97
N LEU A 433 -21.31 0.05 -15.71
CA LEU A 433 -21.14 1.09 -14.69
C LEU A 433 -21.51 0.53 -13.29
N VAL A 434 -20.81 -0.52 -12.86
CA VAL A 434 -21.09 -1.22 -11.59
C VAL A 434 -20.89 -0.32 -10.37
N ALA A 435 -19.94 0.61 -10.40
CA ALA A 435 -19.77 1.60 -9.32
C ALA A 435 -21.00 2.51 -9.16
N GLU A 436 -21.61 2.96 -10.27
CA GLU A 436 -22.86 3.72 -10.24
C GLU A 436 -24.00 2.84 -9.72
N ALA A 437 -24.10 1.59 -10.17
CA ALA A 437 -25.10 0.64 -9.69
C ALA A 437 -25.00 0.37 -8.17
N THR A 438 -23.79 0.20 -7.64
CA THR A 438 -23.56 0.06 -6.19
C THR A 438 -23.95 1.33 -5.43
N GLY A 439 -23.58 2.51 -5.94
CA GLY A 439 -23.99 3.79 -5.32
C GLY A 439 -25.50 4.03 -5.36
N LEU A 440 -26.18 3.60 -6.42
CA LEU A 440 -27.64 3.62 -6.52
C LEU A 440 -28.31 2.64 -5.53
N LEU A 441 -27.74 1.45 -5.35
CA LEU A 441 -28.20 0.48 -4.36
C LEU A 441 -28.04 1.04 -2.93
N ASP A 442 -26.87 1.61 -2.61
CA ASP A 442 -26.60 2.24 -1.31
C ASP A 442 -27.56 3.40 -1.03
N ALA A 443 -27.73 4.32 -1.98
CA ALA A 443 -28.65 5.44 -1.84
C ALA A 443 -30.12 4.98 -1.65
N ALA A 444 -30.54 3.90 -2.32
CA ALA A 444 -31.89 3.35 -2.20
C ALA A 444 -32.12 2.56 -0.90
N LEU A 445 -31.09 1.93 -0.34
CA LEU A 445 -31.17 1.19 0.93
C LEU A 445 -30.95 2.09 2.15
N PHE A 446 -29.84 2.83 2.18
CA PHE A 446 -29.28 3.48 3.38
C PHE A 446 -29.10 5.00 3.27
N GLY A 447 -29.25 5.58 2.07
CA GLY A 447 -29.24 7.02 1.86
C GLY A 447 -30.33 7.78 2.64
N ASP A 448 -30.30 9.12 2.60
CA ASP A 448 -31.19 9.97 3.39
C ASP A 448 -32.70 9.69 3.15
N ASP A 449 -33.08 9.39 1.90
CA ASP A 449 -34.44 8.99 1.49
C ASP A 449 -34.62 7.45 1.42
N GLY A 450 -33.58 6.67 1.73
CA GLY A 450 -33.51 5.22 1.53
C GLY A 450 -34.43 4.40 2.44
N LYS A 451 -34.65 3.13 2.06
CA LYS A 451 -35.55 2.19 2.74
C LYS A 451 -35.34 2.12 4.25
N ALA A 452 -34.10 2.04 4.71
CA ALA A 452 -33.72 1.92 6.11
C ALA A 452 -34.25 3.07 6.98
N ARG A 453 -34.41 4.28 6.40
CA ARG A 453 -34.85 5.49 7.11
C ARG A 453 -36.32 5.81 6.89
N THR A 454 -36.85 5.56 5.69
CA THR A 454 -38.17 6.05 5.28
C THR A 454 -39.24 4.96 5.17
N GLY A 455 -38.84 3.68 5.05
CA GLY A 455 -39.75 2.58 4.71
C GLY A 455 -40.37 2.69 3.31
N VAL A 456 -39.96 3.66 2.48
CA VAL A 456 -40.50 3.86 1.13
C VAL A 456 -40.07 2.71 0.24
N GLY A 457 -41.03 2.05 -0.40
CA GLY A 457 -40.78 0.87 -1.24
C GLY A 457 -40.67 -0.45 -0.47
N ALA A 458 -41.02 -0.50 0.82
CA ALA A 458 -41.16 -1.76 1.55
C ALA A 458 -42.19 -2.70 0.88
N GLY A 459 -41.86 -3.99 0.78
CA GLY A 459 -42.67 -5.01 0.10
C GLY A 459 -42.36 -5.17 -1.39
N ALA A 460 -41.29 -4.54 -1.90
CA ALA A 460 -40.85 -4.65 -3.29
C ALA A 460 -39.31 -4.55 -3.40
N PRO A 461 -38.64 -5.32 -4.28
CA PRO A 461 -37.19 -5.26 -4.43
C PRO A 461 -36.73 -3.87 -4.90
N VAL A 462 -35.52 -3.47 -4.52
CA VAL A 462 -34.88 -2.26 -5.08
C VAL A 462 -34.52 -2.53 -6.55
N GLU A 463 -35.09 -1.78 -7.48
CA GLU A 463 -34.73 -1.88 -8.92
C GLU A 463 -33.48 -1.03 -9.21
N VAL A 464 -32.40 -1.67 -9.68
CA VAL A 464 -31.15 -1.01 -10.07
C VAL A 464 -30.87 -1.29 -11.54
N ALA A 465 -30.69 -0.24 -12.33
CA ALA A 465 -30.23 -0.35 -13.71
C ALA A 465 -28.71 -0.17 -13.76
N ILE A 466 -27.99 -1.18 -14.24
CA ILE A 466 -26.57 -1.05 -14.52
C ILE A 466 -26.45 -0.44 -15.91
N GLY A 467 -25.90 0.78 -15.98
CA GLY A 467 -25.61 1.45 -17.24
C GLY A 467 -24.40 0.83 -17.95
N SER A 468 -24.16 1.22 -19.20
CA SER A 468 -22.90 0.99 -19.88
C SER A 468 -22.31 2.30 -20.41
N GLY A 469 -20.98 2.42 -20.33
CA GLY A 469 -20.22 3.57 -20.80
C GLY A 469 -19.06 3.13 -21.72
N PRO A 470 -18.46 4.05 -22.50
CA PRO A 470 -17.25 3.73 -23.24
C PRO A 470 -16.10 3.41 -22.27
N ALA A 471 -15.26 2.42 -22.61
CA ALA A 471 -14.03 2.18 -21.87
C ALA A 471 -13.08 3.40 -22.01
N PRO A 472 -12.52 3.95 -20.91
CA PRO A 472 -11.50 4.99 -21.02
C PRO A 472 -10.24 4.44 -21.69
N GLU A 473 -9.62 5.18 -22.62
CA GLU A 473 -8.37 4.76 -23.28
C GLU A 473 -7.23 4.53 -22.26
N ALA A 474 -7.24 5.27 -21.15
CA ALA A 474 -6.32 5.11 -20.03
C ALA A 474 -6.98 5.57 -18.72
N MET A 475 -6.73 4.85 -17.63
CA MET A 475 -7.16 5.21 -16.27
C MET A 475 -6.17 4.67 -15.22
N PRO A 476 -6.14 5.21 -13.98
CA PRO A 476 -5.38 4.62 -12.87
C PRO A 476 -5.88 3.20 -12.51
N PHE A 477 -5.02 2.40 -11.89
CA PHE A 477 -5.35 1.04 -11.44
C PHE A 477 -6.63 0.96 -10.60
N ASP A 478 -6.78 1.81 -9.58
CA ASP A 478 -7.95 1.80 -8.70
C ASP A 478 -9.24 2.17 -9.44
N GLU A 479 -9.17 3.12 -10.39
CA GLU A 479 -10.32 3.47 -11.23
C GLU A 479 -10.70 2.30 -12.15
N ALA A 480 -9.72 1.56 -12.69
CA ALA A 480 -9.97 0.40 -13.54
C ALA A 480 -10.60 -0.77 -12.77
N MET A 481 -10.16 -1.02 -11.54
CA MET A 481 -10.79 -1.96 -10.60
C MET A 481 -12.21 -1.51 -10.25
N ASP A 482 -12.40 -0.22 -9.97
CA ASP A 482 -13.69 0.35 -9.60
C ASP A 482 -14.74 0.30 -10.71
N LEU A 483 -14.30 0.44 -11.96
CA LEU A 483 -15.09 0.31 -13.18
C LEU A 483 -15.26 -1.15 -13.63
N GLY A 484 -14.55 -2.11 -13.02
CA GLY A 484 -14.56 -3.51 -13.42
C GLY A 484 -13.94 -3.79 -14.79
N VAL A 485 -13.03 -2.91 -15.25
CA VAL A 485 -12.20 -3.13 -16.45
C VAL A 485 -11.17 -4.23 -16.20
N ILE A 486 -10.72 -4.33 -14.94
CA ILE A 486 -9.88 -5.40 -14.42
C ILE A 486 -10.42 -5.91 -13.08
N GLY A 487 -10.01 -7.11 -12.71
CA GLY A 487 -10.24 -7.70 -11.40
C GLY A 487 -9.04 -8.54 -10.94
N ALA A 488 -9.12 -9.10 -9.74
CA ALA A 488 -8.19 -10.13 -9.30
C ALA A 488 -8.57 -11.47 -9.95
N ILE A 489 -7.66 -12.04 -10.76
CA ILE A 489 -7.83 -13.33 -11.44
C ILE A 489 -7.61 -14.48 -10.44
N ALA A 490 -6.54 -14.40 -9.65
CA ALA A 490 -6.29 -15.28 -8.52
C ALA A 490 -5.37 -14.58 -7.51
N SER A 491 -5.46 -15.02 -6.25
CA SER A 491 -4.57 -14.57 -5.17
C SER A 491 -4.16 -15.77 -4.32
N TYR A 492 -2.94 -15.73 -3.79
CA TYR A 492 -2.45 -16.73 -2.85
C TYR A 492 -1.54 -16.09 -1.80
N THR A 493 -1.66 -16.55 -0.55
CA THR A 493 -0.93 -16.01 0.61
C THR A 493 -0.12 -17.11 1.29
N THR A 494 1.09 -16.79 1.75
CA THR A 494 1.86 -17.63 2.68
C THR A 494 2.35 -16.83 3.88
N GLU A 495 2.41 -17.48 5.04
CA GLU A 495 2.82 -16.87 6.32
C GLU A 495 4.31 -17.17 6.63
N TYR A 496 4.94 -16.29 7.38
CA TYR A 496 6.31 -16.39 7.89
C TYR A 496 6.46 -15.72 9.26
N ALA A 497 7.42 -16.19 10.05
CA ALA A 497 7.65 -15.66 11.40
C ALA A 497 8.28 -14.25 11.38
N THR A 498 7.84 -13.39 12.30
CA THR A 498 8.24 -11.98 12.45
C THR A 498 8.92 -11.67 13.79
N GLY A 499 9.45 -12.69 14.48
CA GLY A 499 10.16 -12.54 15.75
C GLY A 499 11.67 -12.26 15.62
N PRO A 500 12.36 -12.03 16.75
CA PRO A 500 13.81 -11.83 16.79
C PRO A 500 14.59 -12.93 16.07
N GLY A 501 15.58 -12.54 15.26
CA GLY A 501 16.39 -13.44 14.44
C GLY A 501 15.78 -13.80 13.07
N THR A 502 14.66 -13.19 12.68
CA THR A 502 14.04 -13.38 11.35
C THR A 502 14.20 -12.17 10.42
N GLU A 503 14.81 -11.08 10.89
CA GLU A 503 14.84 -9.76 10.25
C GLU A 503 15.50 -9.81 8.87
N ALA A 504 16.60 -10.56 8.72
CA ALA A 504 17.29 -10.74 7.44
C ALA A 504 16.43 -11.51 6.41
N ARG A 505 15.70 -12.53 6.86
CA ARG A 505 14.79 -13.33 6.02
C ARG A 505 13.60 -12.50 5.58
N ASN A 506 13.02 -11.74 6.49
CA ASN A 506 11.83 -10.93 6.23
C ASN A 506 12.16 -9.73 5.33
N HIS A 507 13.33 -9.14 5.53
CA HIS A 507 13.92 -8.16 4.60
C HIS A 507 14.07 -8.73 3.19
N ASN A 508 14.63 -9.95 3.04
CA ASN A 508 14.77 -10.60 1.72
C ASN A 508 13.41 -10.87 1.05
N ILE A 509 12.40 -11.29 1.81
CA ILE A 509 11.04 -11.54 1.32
C ILE A 509 10.39 -10.24 0.84
N ALA A 510 10.46 -9.17 1.63
CA ALA A 510 9.95 -7.86 1.23
C ALA A 510 10.68 -7.32 -0.02
N LEU A 511 12.01 -7.40 -0.05
CA LEU A 511 12.84 -6.89 -1.13
C LEU A 511 12.62 -7.64 -2.46
N VAL A 512 12.55 -8.99 -2.44
CA VAL A 512 12.24 -9.73 -3.68
C VAL A 512 10.80 -9.47 -4.13
N SER A 513 9.87 -9.29 -3.19
CA SER A 513 8.48 -8.96 -3.52
C SER A 513 8.37 -7.58 -4.20
N GLN A 514 9.15 -6.59 -3.77
CA GLN A 514 9.25 -5.29 -4.44
C GLN A 514 9.79 -5.41 -5.87
N TYR A 515 10.82 -6.24 -6.11
CA TYR A 515 11.34 -6.46 -7.47
C TYR A 515 10.38 -7.20 -8.41
N LEU A 516 9.45 -7.99 -7.85
CA LEU A 516 8.48 -8.78 -8.62
C LEU A 516 7.14 -8.06 -8.80
N SER A 517 6.78 -7.16 -7.87
CA SER A 517 5.50 -6.45 -7.91
C SER A 517 5.44 -5.53 -9.13
N ASP A 518 4.23 -5.42 -9.65
CA ASP A 518 3.84 -4.66 -10.83
C ASP A 518 4.56 -5.08 -12.11
N SER A 519 5.13 -6.28 -12.13
CA SER A 519 5.61 -6.90 -13.36
C SER A 519 4.45 -7.42 -14.21
N VAL A 520 4.58 -7.30 -15.54
CA VAL A 520 3.48 -7.55 -16.49
C VAL A 520 3.81 -8.73 -17.41
N ALA A 521 2.91 -9.72 -17.46
CA ALA A 521 2.94 -10.81 -18.43
C ALA A 521 1.98 -10.50 -19.59
N LYS A 522 2.51 -10.39 -20.82
CA LYS A 522 1.72 -10.00 -22.00
C LYS A 522 1.06 -11.20 -22.69
N PRO A 523 -0.03 -11.01 -23.47
CA PRO A 523 -0.64 -12.06 -24.29
C PRO A 523 0.37 -12.84 -25.13
N GLY A 524 0.48 -14.14 -24.85
CA GLY A 524 1.39 -15.07 -25.50
C GLY A 524 2.84 -15.08 -24.98
N ASP A 525 3.25 -14.12 -24.15
CA ASP A 525 4.60 -14.04 -23.59
C ASP A 525 4.74 -14.88 -22.30
N SER A 526 5.97 -15.24 -21.98
CA SER A 526 6.33 -15.93 -20.73
C SER A 526 6.87 -14.98 -19.67
N TRP A 527 6.37 -15.10 -18.45
CA TRP A 527 6.91 -14.44 -17.27
C TRP A 527 7.87 -15.37 -16.53
N SER A 528 9.00 -14.83 -16.04
CA SER A 528 10.07 -15.58 -15.38
C SER A 528 10.44 -14.90 -14.06
N PHE A 529 10.52 -15.68 -12.98
CA PHE A 529 10.85 -15.17 -11.65
C PHE A 529 12.26 -14.57 -11.66
N ASN A 530 13.26 -15.33 -12.12
CA ASN A 530 14.64 -14.86 -12.22
C ASN A 530 14.77 -13.73 -13.25
N GLY A 531 14.03 -13.78 -14.36
CA GLY A 531 14.03 -12.73 -15.38
C GLY A 531 13.49 -11.38 -14.89
N THR A 532 12.56 -11.40 -13.92
CA THR A 532 12.00 -10.20 -13.28
C THR A 532 12.82 -9.76 -12.07
N ALA A 533 13.08 -10.65 -11.10
CA ALA A 533 13.80 -10.32 -9.87
C ALA A 533 15.31 -10.11 -10.06
N GLY A 534 15.92 -10.77 -11.05
CA GLY A 534 17.36 -10.83 -11.25
C GLY A 534 18.10 -11.65 -10.19
N ASP A 535 19.41 -11.39 -10.03
CA ASP A 535 20.26 -12.07 -9.04
C ASP A 535 19.93 -11.66 -7.59
N CYS A 536 19.28 -12.54 -6.83
CA CYS A 536 18.98 -12.34 -5.41
C CYS A 536 20.08 -12.87 -4.46
N SER A 537 21.17 -13.42 -4.98
CA SER A 537 22.26 -14.05 -4.20
C SER A 537 23.38 -13.06 -3.79
N THR A 538 23.16 -11.75 -3.96
CA THR A 538 24.20 -10.71 -3.82
C THR A 538 23.83 -9.62 -2.82
N GLU A 539 24.74 -9.34 -1.88
CA GLU A 539 24.61 -8.21 -0.93
C GLU A 539 24.62 -6.85 -1.65
N GLU A 540 25.26 -6.74 -2.81
CA GLU A 540 25.29 -5.52 -3.64
C GLU A 540 23.89 -5.05 -4.07
N ARG A 541 22.91 -5.97 -4.11
CA ARG A 541 21.50 -5.67 -4.40
C ARG A 541 20.62 -5.54 -3.14
N GLY A 542 21.23 -5.51 -1.96
CA GLY A 542 20.57 -5.32 -0.68
C GLY A 542 20.04 -6.59 -0.02
N PHE A 543 20.28 -7.78 -0.58
CA PHE A 543 19.93 -9.06 0.05
C PHE A 543 20.87 -9.37 1.22
N LYS A 544 20.35 -10.07 2.24
CA LYS A 544 21.06 -10.42 3.48
C LYS A 544 21.20 -11.94 3.59
N GLY A 545 22.19 -12.39 4.36
CA GLY A 545 22.32 -13.79 4.75
C GLY A 545 21.16 -14.21 5.67
N ALA A 546 20.48 -15.31 5.34
CA ALA A 546 19.41 -15.90 6.13
C ALA A 546 19.25 -17.39 5.82
N GLY A 547 18.63 -18.14 6.73
CA GLY A 547 18.40 -19.57 6.58
C GLY A 547 17.68 -19.94 5.27
N ALA A 548 18.32 -20.80 4.49
CA ALA A 548 17.88 -21.34 3.21
C ALA A 548 18.08 -22.86 3.17
N ILE A 549 17.62 -23.51 2.10
CA ILE A 549 17.97 -24.91 1.79
C ILE A 549 19.02 -24.89 0.70
N VAL A 550 20.22 -25.37 1.00
CA VAL A 550 21.38 -25.42 0.09
C VAL A 550 21.84 -26.87 0.01
N ASP A 551 21.91 -27.43 -1.20
CA ASP A 551 22.31 -28.81 -1.49
C ASP A 551 21.60 -29.92 -0.66
N GLY A 552 20.43 -29.62 -0.08
CA GLY A 552 19.64 -30.54 0.74
C GLY A 552 19.90 -30.48 2.24
N GLU A 553 20.74 -29.56 2.74
CA GLU A 553 20.83 -29.19 4.16
C GLU A 553 20.26 -27.77 4.38
N TYR A 554 19.92 -27.43 5.63
CA TYR A 554 19.57 -26.05 6.02
C TYR A 554 20.85 -25.30 6.38
N ASP A 555 21.13 -24.19 5.69
CA ASP A 555 22.33 -23.37 5.87
C ASP A 555 22.01 -21.88 5.63
N ASP A 556 22.86 -20.97 6.11
CA ASP A 556 22.68 -19.53 5.88
C ASP A 556 23.16 -19.11 4.49
N ALA A 557 22.28 -18.55 3.68
CA ALA A 557 22.58 -18.08 2.33
C ALA A 557 22.07 -16.65 2.09
N ILE A 558 22.77 -15.89 1.26
CA ILE A 558 22.29 -14.58 0.80
C ILE A 558 21.03 -14.80 -0.04
N GLY A 559 19.94 -14.08 0.30
CA GLY A 559 18.64 -14.29 -0.33
C GLY A 559 17.80 -15.40 0.31
N GLY A 560 18.19 -15.93 1.48
CA GLY A 560 17.33 -16.85 2.25
C GLY A 560 15.93 -16.25 2.47
N GLY A 561 14.90 -16.99 2.02
CA GLY A 561 13.50 -16.55 2.01
C GLY A 561 12.85 -16.46 0.62
N ILE A 562 13.60 -16.23 -0.47
CA ILE A 562 13.00 -15.97 -1.80
C ILE A 562 12.12 -17.11 -2.36
N CYS A 563 12.42 -18.37 -2.04
CA CYS A 563 11.62 -19.51 -2.51
C CYS A 563 10.21 -19.55 -1.90
N GLN A 564 9.98 -18.89 -0.77
CA GLN A 564 8.62 -18.69 -0.25
C GLN A 564 7.81 -17.78 -1.17
N VAL A 565 8.41 -16.68 -1.64
CA VAL A 565 7.77 -15.76 -2.59
C VAL A 565 7.53 -16.47 -3.93
N ALA A 566 8.51 -17.23 -4.44
CA ALA A 566 8.32 -18.06 -5.63
C ALA A 566 7.19 -19.09 -5.48
N THR A 567 7.07 -19.73 -4.31
CA THR A 567 5.97 -20.65 -3.99
C THR A 567 4.62 -19.91 -3.93
N THR A 568 4.59 -18.69 -3.41
CA THR A 568 3.38 -17.86 -3.34
C THR A 568 2.88 -17.49 -4.75
N VAL A 569 3.78 -16.96 -5.59
CA VAL A 569 3.46 -16.63 -7.00
C VAL A 569 3.08 -17.88 -7.79
N PHE A 570 3.80 -19.00 -7.62
CA PHE A 570 3.45 -20.27 -8.25
C PHE A 570 2.03 -20.72 -7.91
N ASN A 571 1.60 -20.58 -6.67
CA ASN A 571 0.25 -20.99 -6.28
C ASN A 571 -0.84 -20.04 -6.83
N ALA A 572 -0.61 -18.73 -6.87
CA ALA A 572 -1.52 -17.80 -7.52
C ALA A 572 -1.66 -18.10 -9.03
N VAL A 573 -0.54 -18.36 -9.72
CA VAL A 573 -0.52 -18.79 -11.14
C VAL A 573 -1.17 -20.17 -11.32
N TYR A 574 -0.96 -21.09 -10.37
CA TYR A 574 -1.58 -22.41 -10.40
C TYR A 574 -3.11 -22.31 -10.38
N ASP A 575 -3.65 -21.53 -9.43
CA ASP A 575 -5.09 -21.38 -9.21
C ASP A 575 -5.77 -20.48 -10.24
N ALA A 576 -5.04 -19.54 -10.88
CA ALA A 576 -5.50 -18.84 -12.09
C ALA A 576 -5.58 -19.73 -13.34
N GLY A 577 -4.96 -20.91 -13.32
CA GLY A 577 -5.01 -21.87 -14.42
C GLY A 577 -3.97 -21.66 -15.53
N PHE A 578 -3.19 -20.58 -15.53
CA PHE A 578 -2.19 -20.30 -16.56
C PHE A 578 -1.16 -21.43 -16.75
N PRO A 579 -0.69 -21.70 -17.99
CA PRO A 579 0.34 -22.70 -18.27
C PRO A 579 1.66 -22.46 -17.53
N VAL A 580 2.14 -23.48 -16.80
CA VAL A 580 3.44 -23.44 -16.12
C VAL A 580 4.49 -24.10 -17.02
N LEU A 581 5.42 -23.31 -17.53
CA LEU A 581 6.47 -23.75 -18.45
C LEU A 581 7.68 -24.36 -17.73
N THR A 582 8.00 -23.89 -16.52
CA THR A 582 9.11 -24.38 -15.71
C THR A 582 8.80 -24.19 -14.22
N ARG A 583 8.94 -25.25 -13.43
CA ARG A 583 8.84 -25.24 -11.97
C ARG A 583 9.72 -26.35 -11.40
N HIS A 584 10.49 -26.02 -10.39
CA HIS A 584 11.27 -26.97 -9.59
C HIS A 584 10.66 -27.06 -8.19
N ASN A 585 10.64 -28.24 -7.57
CA ASN A 585 10.32 -28.39 -6.16
C ASN A 585 11.57 -28.22 -5.29
N HIS A 586 11.40 -27.90 -4.00
CA HIS A 586 12.48 -27.90 -3.02
C HIS A 586 13.02 -29.32 -2.82
N SER A 587 14.33 -29.44 -2.59
CA SER A 587 14.94 -30.73 -2.27
C SER A 587 14.40 -31.33 -0.96
N LEU A 588 14.04 -30.51 0.03
CA LEU A 588 13.40 -30.99 1.27
C LEU A 588 11.89 -30.69 1.29
N TYR A 589 11.11 -31.59 1.88
CA TYR A 589 9.67 -31.38 2.05
C TYR A 589 9.38 -30.32 3.12
N ILE A 590 8.68 -29.26 2.73
CA ILE A 590 8.22 -28.19 3.61
C ILE A 590 6.72 -28.38 3.87
N ALA A 591 6.36 -28.69 5.12
CA ALA A 591 5.01 -29.09 5.49
C ALA A 591 3.96 -27.96 5.51
N SER A 592 4.39 -26.69 5.47
CA SER A 592 3.53 -25.51 5.46
C SER A 592 3.01 -25.15 4.05
N TYR A 593 3.57 -25.73 2.98
CA TYR A 593 3.06 -25.55 1.63
C TYR A 593 2.04 -26.64 1.27
N PRO A 594 1.07 -26.37 0.38
CA PRO A 594 0.13 -27.41 -0.05
C PRO A 594 0.87 -28.56 -0.72
N THR A 595 0.36 -29.77 -0.51
CA THR A 595 1.03 -31.02 -0.89
C THR A 595 1.43 -31.04 -2.38
N GLY A 596 2.73 -31.04 -2.67
CA GLY A 596 3.25 -31.05 -4.05
C GLY A 596 3.16 -29.72 -4.79
N ARG A 597 2.80 -28.61 -4.12
CA ARG A 597 2.61 -27.26 -4.69
C ARG A 597 3.64 -26.24 -4.17
N ASP A 598 4.93 -26.58 -4.24
CA ASP A 598 6.05 -25.74 -3.81
C ASP A 598 6.98 -25.36 -4.98
N ALA A 599 7.48 -24.13 -5.03
CA ALA A 599 8.42 -23.69 -6.08
C ALA A 599 9.76 -23.24 -5.48
N ALA A 600 10.84 -23.88 -5.92
CA ALA A 600 12.21 -23.51 -5.58
C ALA A 600 12.85 -22.72 -6.74
N VAL A 601 13.55 -21.64 -6.39
CA VAL A 601 14.27 -20.76 -7.31
C VAL A 601 15.67 -20.48 -6.77
N SER A 602 16.62 -20.27 -7.66
CA SER A 602 18.01 -19.95 -7.35
C SER A 602 18.64 -19.36 -8.61
N TRP A 603 19.31 -18.22 -8.48
CA TRP A 603 19.89 -17.55 -9.64
C TRP A 603 21.21 -18.21 -10.07
N PRO A 604 21.44 -18.46 -11.38
CA PRO A 604 20.50 -18.36 -12.51
C PRO A 604 19.76 -19.68 -12.82
N ASP A 605 20.14 -20.79 -12.18
CA ASP A 605 19.90 -22.15 -12.67
C ASP A 605 18.51 -22.75 -12.36
N LEU A 606 17.85 -22.30 -11.29
CA LEU A 606 16.48 -22.73 -10.93
C LEU A 606 15.53 -21.55 -11.06
N ASP A 607 14.57 -21.64 -11.97
CA ASP A 607 13.62 -20.58 -12.27
C ASP A 607 12.17 -21.08 -12.17
N PHE A 608 11.24 -20.15 -11.97
CA PHE A 608 9.82 -20.37 -12.11
C PHE A 608 9.29 -19.56 -13.30
N VAL A 609 8.78 -20.26 -14.32
CA VAL A 609 8.34 -19.67 -15.59
C VAL A 609 6.93 -20.12 -15.92
N TRP A 610 6.07 -19.18 -16.27
CA TRP A 610 4.69 -19.42 -16.72
C TRP A 610 4.37 -18.58 -17.95
N GLN A 611 3.29 -18.90 -18.67
CA GLN A 611 2.85 -18.19 -19.87
C GLN A 611 1.48 -17.55 -19.64
N ASN A 612 1.32 -16.30 -20.05
CA ASN A 612 -0.01 -15.72 -20.20
C ASN A 612 -0.56 -16.12 -21.57
N ASP A 613 -1.49 -17.08 -21.60
CA ASP A 613 -2.20 -17.53 -22.80
C ASP A 613 -3.57 -16.83 -23.00
N SER A 614 -3.90 -15.85 -22.15
CA SER A 614 -5.09 -15.01 -22.30
C SER A 614 -4.91 -13.89 -23.34
N ALA A 615 -5.99 -13.12 -23.54
CA ALA A 615 -6.07 -12.07 -24.56
C ALA A 615 -5.73 -10.64 -24.06
N SER A 616 -5.41 -10.47 -22.78
CA SER A 616 -5.03 -9.20 -22.14
C SER A 616 -3.75 -9.36 -21.32
N ASP A 617 -3.07 -8.25 -21.01
CA ASP A 617 -1.94 -8.29 -20.07
C ASP A 617 -2.41 -8.76 -18.67
N VAL A 618 -1.51 -9.41 -17.93
CA VAL A 618 -1.71 -9.81 -16.53
C VAL A 618 -0.62 -9.15 -15.67
N LEU A 619 -1.03 -8.40 -14.66
CA LEU A 619 -0.16 -7.75 -13.68
C LEU A 619 0.07 -8.70 -12.50
N VAL A 620 1.33 -8.94 -12.13
CA VAL A 620 1.71 -9.65 -10.90
C VAL A 620 2.01 -8.62 -9.82
N ARG A 621 1.17 -8.53 -8.79
CA ARG A 621 1.35 -7.60 -7.66
C ARG A 621 1.55 -8.38 -6.36
N LEU A 622 2.48 -7.93 -5.53
CA LEU A 622 2.79 -8.57 -4.25
C LEU A 622 2.67 -7.60 -3.09
N SER A 623 2.17 -8.09 -1.95
CA SER A 623 2.13 -7.34 -0.69
C SER A 623 2.73 -8.17 0.44
N CYS A 624 3.46 -7.51 1.33
CA CYS A 624 4.00 -8.10 2.56
C CYS A 624 3.42 -7.34 3.76
N VAL A 625 2.57 -8.00 4.55
CA VAL A 625 1.82 -7.41 5.67
C VAL A 625 1.75 -8.44 6.80
N ASP A 626 2.01 -8.03 8.05
CA ASP A 626 1.83 -8.81 9.28
C ASP A 626 2.45 -10.24 9.27
N GLY A 627 3.63 -10.38 8.66
CA GLY A 627 4.28 -11.68 8.53
C GLY A 627 3.68 -12.58 7.45
N SER A 628 2.91 -12.03 6.52
CA SER A 628 2.43 -12.74 5.35
C SER A 628 2.98 -12.12 4.07
N VAL A 629 3.12 -12.93 3.02
CA VAL A 629 3.29 -12.46 1.65
C VAL A 629 2.14 -12.97 0.80
N THR A 630 1.46 -12.05 0.12
CA THR A 630 0.38 -12.33 -0.82
C THR A 630 0.83 -11.98 -2.22
N ALA A 631 0.59 -12.89 -3.17
CA ALA A 631 0.75 -12.62 -4.60
C ALA A 631 -0.64 -12.65 -5.26
N THR A 632 -0.98 -11.58 -5.99
CA THR A 632 -2.26 -11.45 -6.70
C THR A 632 -1.99 -11.16 -8.17
N LEU A 633 -2.69 -11.89 -9.04
CA LEU A 633 -2.71 -11.66 -10.48
C LEU A 633 -3.92 -10.78 -10.80
N TYR A 634 -3.68 -9.62 -11.42
CA TYR A 634 -4.74 -8.69 -11.84
C TYR A 634 -4.81 -8.60 -13.37
N GLY A 635 -6.03 -8.42 -13.89
CA GLY A 635 -6.27 -8.28 -15.32
C GLY A 635 -7.72 -8.60 -15.67
N VAL A 636 -7.96 -9.02 -16.91
CA VAL A 636 -9.25 -9.58 -17.33
C VAL A 636 -9.23 -11.09 -17.02
N ASP A 637 -10.18 -11.58 -16.23
CA ASP A 637 -10.30 -13.01 -15.92
C ASP A 637 -10.58 -13.82 -17.21
N PRO A 638 -9.74 -14.80 -17.59
CA PRO A 638 -9.99 -15.67 -18.74
C PRO A 638 -11.09 -16.71 -18.51
N GLY A 639 -11.73 -16.73 -17.33
CA GLY A 639 -12.85 -17.60 -16.99
C GLY A 639 -12.46 -19.02 -16.60
N TYR A 640 -11.17 -19.32 -16.48
CA TYR A 640 -10.64 -20.67 -16.25
C TYR A 640 -11.15 -21.28 -14.94
N LYS A 641 -11.48 -22.58 -14.98
CA LYS A 641 -11.92 -23.37 -13.83
C LYS A 641 -10.89 -24.45 -13.52
N VAL A 642 -10.16 -24.25 -12.43
CA VAL A 642 -9.06 -25.12 -11.97
C VAL A 642 -9.56 -26.17 -10.99
N SER A 643 -9.06 -27.39 -11.11
CA SER A 643 -9.26 -28.47 -10.15
C SER A 643 -7.97 -29.27 -9.95
N THR A 644 -7.80 -29.87 -8.76
CA THR A 644 -6.58 -30.62 -8.40
C THR A 644 -6.94 -32.04 -7.98
N THR A 645 -6.23 -33.03 -8.54
CA THR A 645 -6.20 -34.40 -8.03
C THR A 645 -4.86 -34.68 -7.39
N THR A 646 -4.85 -34.90 -6.07
CA THR A 646 -3.64 -35.23 -5.30
C THR A 646 -3.40 -36.75 -5.34
N GLY A 647 -2.24 -37.19 -5.83
CA GLY A 647 -1.83 -38.59 -5.79
C GLY A 647 -1.34 -39.06 -4.43
N ASP A 648 -1.15 -40.37 -4.28
CA ASP A 648 -0.57 -40.97 -3.08
C ASP A 648 0.93 -40.62 -2.92
N TRP A 649 1.40 -40.62 -1.67
CA TRP A 649 2.83 -40.50 -1.36
C TRP A 649 3.59 -41.78 -1.79
N GLY A 650 4.58 -41.61 -2.67
CA GLY A 650 5.55 -42.66 -3.02
C GLY A 650 6.78 -42.65 -2.12
N GLU A 651 7.40 -43.82 -1.94
CA GLU A 651 8.67 -43.95 -1.22
C GLU A 651 9.82 -43.25 -1.97
N GLY A 652 10.72 -42.59 -1.23
CA GLY A 652 11.97 -42.03 -1.75
C GLY A 652 13.21 -42.69 -1.14
N ARG A 653 14.37 -42.01 -1.24
CA ARG A 653 15.63 -42.50 -0.67
C ARG A 653 15.54 -42.57 0.86
N LYS A 654 16.09 -43.64 1.46
CA LYS A 654 16.21 -43.74 2.93
C LYS A 654 17.23 -42.75 3.47
N TYR A 655 17.03 -42.27 4.70
CA TYR A 655 18.01 -41.39 5.33
C TYR A 655 19.30 -42.12 5.72
N GLU A 656 20.39 -41.36 5.79
CA GLU A 656 21.68 -41.80 6.33
C GLU A 656 21.88 -41.23 7.75
N THR A 657 22.70 -41.89 8.58
CA THR A 657 23.03 -41.42 9.94
C THR A 657 24.50 -40.98 10.03
N ARG A 658 24.71 -39.72 10.43
CA ARG A 658 26.01 -39.07 10.65
C ARG A 658 26.26 -38.94 12.16
N THR A 659 27.30 -39.61 12.67
CA THR A 659 27.72 -39.49 14.08
C THR A 659 28.81 -38.43 14.24
N THR A 660 28.62 -37.51 15.19
CA THR A 660 29.59 -36.47 15.58
C THR A 660 30.01 -36.68 17.04
N ILE A 661 31.28 -36.48 17.37
CA ILE A 661 31.76 -36.54 18.76
C ILE A 661 31.76 -35.13 19.35
N ASP A 662 31.22 -34.99 20.56
CA ASP A 662 31.27 -33.76 21.37
C ASP A 662 31.95 -34.06 22.71
N ASP A 663 33.18 -33.57 22.87
CA ASP A 663 34.00 -33.77 24.07
C ASP A 663 33.43 -33.10 25.33
N THR A 664 32.39 -32.25 25.21
CA THR A 664 31.71 -31.63 26.37
C THR A 664 30.61 -32.53 26.96
N LEU A 665 30.13 -33.52 26.21
CA LEU A 665 29.17 -34.50 26.71
C LEU A 665 29.81 -35.49 27.69
N ALA A 666 29.00 -36.03 28.59
CA ALA A 666 29.44 -37.10 29.47
C ALA A 666 29.87 -38.34 28.65
N PRO A 667 30.96 -39.03 29.01
CA PRO A 667 31.41 -40.21 28.27
C PRO A 667 30.36 -41.29 28.04
N ASN A 668 30.32 -41.83 26.82
CA ASN A 668 29.35 -42.84 26.38
C ASN A 668 27.86 -42.42 26.45
N THR A 669 27.53 -41.12 26.55
CA THR A 669 26.17 -40.64 26.30
C THR A 669 25.97 -40.28 24.83
N SER A 670 24.72 -40.21 24.37
CA SER A 670 24.41 -39.68 23.04
C SER A 670 23.01 -39.07 23.00
N TYR A 671 22.79 -38.19 22.03
CA TYR A 671 21.47 -37.67 21.67
C TYR A 671 21.35 -37.46 20.16
N VAL A 672 20.12 -37.46 19.65
CA VAL A 672 19.83 -37.15 18.24
C VAL A 672 19.67 -35.64 18.13
N LYS A 673 20.61 -34.96 17.47
CA LYS A 673 20.57 -33.52 17.19
C LYS A 673 19.62 -33.19 16.02
N THR A 674 19.64 -34.03 14.98
CA THR A 674 18.73 -33.91 13.83
C THR A 674 18.12 -35.27 13.58
N ARG A 675 16.79 -35.39 13.55
CA ARG A 675 16.10 -36.65 13.33
C ARG A 675 16.09 -37.01 11.85
N GLY A 676 16.51 -38.23 11.52
CA GLY A 676 16.44 -38.76 10.17
C GLY A 676 15.01 -38.84 9.64
N THR A 677 14.79 -38.42 8.40
CA THR A 677 13.50 -38.53 7.71
C THR A 677 13.74 -39.06 6.30
N ASP A 678 13.05 -40.15 5.94
CA ASP A 678 13.10 -40.69 4.57
C ASP A 678 12.60 -39.66 3.55
N GLY A 679 13.24 -39.66 2.38
CA GLY A 679 12.75 -38.97 1.20
C GLY A 679 11.43 -39.58 0.71
N ARG A 680 10.71 -38.82 -0.10
CA ARG A 680 9.35 -39.15 -0.57
C ARG A 680 9.04 -38.47 -1.88
N THR A 681 8.14 -39.04 -2.65
CA THR A 681 7.70 -38.49 -3.93
C THR A 681 6.19 -38.31 -3.95
N ILE A 682 5.70 -37.33 -4.70
CA ILE A 682 4.26 -37.17 -4.97
C ILE A 682 4.07 -36.59 -6.36
N THR A 683 2.96 -36.95 -7.00
CA THR A 683 2.48 -36.27 -8.21
C THR A 683 1.06 -35.78 -7.96
N ILE A 684 0.82 -34.51 -8.27
CA ILE A 684 -0.53 -33.93 -8.35
C ILE A 684 -0.86 -33.66 -9.82
N ILE A 685 -2.14 -33.70 -10.17
CA ILE A 685 -2.62 -33.36 -11.50
C ILE A 685 -3.53 -32.14 -11.39
N ARG A 686 -3.14 -31.03 -12.04
CA ARG A 686 -4.03 -29.88 -12.27
C ARG A 686 -4.86 -30.16 -13.51
N THR A 687 -6.17 -30.01 -13.46
CA THR A 687 -7.04 -30.01 -14.65
C THR A 687 -7.66 -28.63 -14.77
N VAL A 688 -7.41 -27.95 -15.89
CA VAL A 688 -7.92 -26.60 -16.19
C VAL A 688 -8.96 -26.69 -17.30
N LYS A 689 -10.09 -26.01 -17.11
CA LYS A 689 -11.22 -25.98 -18.05
C LYS A 689 -11.60 -24.55 -18.40
N ASP A 690 -12.22 -24.38 -19.56
CA ASP A 690 -12.94 -23.15 -19.90
C ASP A 690 -14.31 -23.08 -19.20
N GLU A 691 -15.04 -21.98 -19.44
CA GLU A 691 -16.40 -21.79 -18.93
C GLU A 691 -17.43 -22.79 -19.48
N SER A 692 -17.18 -23.36 -20.66
CA SER A 692 -18.05 -24.39 -21.26
C SER A 692 -17.85 -25.77 -20.62
N GLY A 693 -16.75 -25.94 -19.88
CA GLY A 693 -16.33 -27.20 -19.26
C GLY A 693 -15.42 -28.05 -20.14
N GLU A 694 -14.97 -27.54 -21.29
CA GLU A 694 -13.93 -28.16 -22.12
C GLU A 694 -12.58 -28.12 -21.38
N VAL A 695 -11.85 -29.23 -21.39
CA VAL A 695 -10.52 -29.31 -20.76
C VAL A 695 -9.51 -28.66 -21.68
N LEU A 696 -8.91 -27.56 -21.22
CA LEU A 696 -7.87 -26.83 -21.95
C LEU A 696 -6.53 -27.56 -21.83
N HIS A 697 -6.15 -27.95 -20.61
CA HIS A 697 -4.95 -28.75 -20.34
C HIS A 697 -5.03 -29.51 -19.01
N GLU A 698 -4.18 -30.53 -18.89
CA GLU A 698 -3.94 -31.26 -17.64
C GLU A 698 -2.44 -31.32 -17.35
N ASP A 699 -2.03 -30.78 -16.21
CA ASP A 699 -0.61 -30.61 -15.84
C ASP A 699 -0.23 -31.57 -14.70
N PRO A 700 0.61 -32.59 -14.96
CA PRO A 700 1.19 -33.42 -13.92
C PRO A 700 2.39 -32.71 -13.27
N PHE A 701 2.25 -32.28 -12.02
CA PHE A 701 3.34 -31.74 -11.22
C PHE A 701 3.90 -32.83 -10.29
N SER A 702 5.08 -33.33 -10.60
CA SER A 702 5.80 -34.30 -9.77
C SER A 702 6.83 -33.60 -8.89
N SER A 703 6.82 -33.91 -7.59
CA SER A 703 7.80 -33.43 -6.62
C SER A 703 8.60 -34.60 -6.05
N VAL A 704 9.93 -34.46 -5.98
CA VAL A 704 10.84 -35.45 -5.39
C VAL A 704 11.57 -34.79 -4.23
N TYR A 705 11.29 -35.25 -3.01
CA TYR A 705 11.92 -34.74 -1.80
C TYR A 705 12.95 -35.76 -1.29
N ASP A 706 14.15 -35.26 -1.05
CA ASP A 706 15.29 -35.99 -0.52
C ASP A 706 15.18 -36.24 0.99
N PRO A 707 15.90 -37.26 1.50
CA PRO A 707 15.92 -37.55 2.92
C PRO A 707 16.69 -36.50 3.71
N VAL A 708 16.25 -36.27 4.95
CA VAL A 708 17.01 -35.49 5.94
C VAL A 708 17.94 -36.45 6.68
N THR A 709 19.25 -36.19 6.63
CA THR A 709 20.28 -36.95 7.34
C THR A 709 20.07 -36.90 8.86
N GLU A 710 20.11 -38.05 9.51
CA GLU A 710 20.09 -38.13 10.97
C GLU A 710 21.46 -37.72 11.53
N VAL A 711 21.49 -36.82 12.52
CA VAL A 711 22.72 -36.42 13.19
C VAL A 711 22.67 -36.87 14.64
N VAL A 712 23.53 -37.83 15.00
CA VAL A 712 23.70 -38.32 16.38
C VAL A 712 24.96 -37.70 16.95
N VAL A 713 24.85 -37.07 18.12
CA VAL A 713 26.00 -36.54 18.85
C VAL A 713 26.34 -37.51 19.98
N GLU A 714 27.57 -38.00 20.02
CA GLU A 714 28.08 -38.91 21.06
C GLU A 714 29.14 -38.22 21.93
N GLY A 715 29.11 -38.48 23.23
CA GLY A 715 30.20 -38.12 24.13
C GLY A 715 31.43 -39.02 23.97
N PRO A 716 32.61 -38.59 24.42
CA PRO A 716 33.87 -39.28 24.20
C PRO A 716 33.84 -40.69 24.81
N LYS A 717 34.32 -41.68 24.05
CA LYS A 717 34.32 -43.09 24.49
C LYS A 717 35.47 -43.33 25.46
N VAL A 718 35.15 -43.52 26.74
CA VAL A 718 36.13 -43.94 27.75
C VAL A 718 36.49 -45.41 27.51
N ALA A 719 37.77 -45.67 27.29
CA ALA A 719 38.30 -47.02 27.21
C ALA A 719 38.09 -47.73 28.56
N GLY A 720 37.31 -48.83 28.56
CA GLY A 720 37.13 -49.66 29.75
C GLY A 720 38.44 -50.31 30.20
N ASP A 721 38.63 -50.40 31.51
CA ASP A 721 39.85 -50.95 32.13
C ASP A 721 40.25 -52.30 31.55
N GLY A 722 41.41 -52.32 30.89
CA GLY A 722 42.06 -53.57 30.49
C GLY A 722 42.55 -54.32 31.73
N LYS A 723 41.92 -55.45 32.04
CA LYS A 723 42.41 -56.38 33.06
C LYS A 723 42.56 -57.77 32.48
N ASN A 724 43.83 -58.14 32.26
CA ASN A 724 44.43 -59.47 32.05
C ASN A 724 43.52 -60.61 31.56
N ASP A 725 43.95 -61.29 30.50
CA ASP A 725 44.72 -62.52 30.75
C ASP A 725 45.70 -62.85 29.61
N ALA A 726 46.85 -63.39 29.97
CA ALA A 726 47.94 -63.69 29.06
C ALA A 726 48.05 -65.20 28.77
N ALA A 727 48.11 -65.52 27.47
CA ALA A 727 48.74 -66.68 26.86
C ALA A 727 48.71 -68.05 27.58
N THR A 728 47.99 -69.00 26.96
CA THR A 728 48.47 -70.39 26.87
C THR A 728 48.21 -70.95 25.47
N GLU A 729 49.23 -71.53 24.84
CA GLU A 729 49.11 -72.28 23.57
C GLU A 729 48.29 -73.57 23.78
N GLY A 730 47.54 -74.01 22.76
CA GLY A 730 46.63 -75.15 22.92
C GLY A 730 46.01 -75.71 21.63
N SER A 731 46.86 -76.20 20.72
CA SER A 731 46.63 -77.31 19.75
C SER A 731 45.22 -77.62 19.22
N SER A 732 45.11 -77.74 17.87
CA SER A 732 44.22 -78.66 17.11
C SER A 732 42.69 -78.47 17.25
N SER A 733 41.83 -78.75 16.26
CA SER A 733 41.96 -79.11 14.83
C SER A 733 40.54 -79.09 14.21
N ASN A 734 40.44 -79.05 12.88
CA ASN A 734 39.31 -79.49 12.03
C ASN A 734 37.95 -79.82 12.68
N VAL A 735 36.85 -79.33 12.08
CA VAL A 735 36.04 -80.14 11.15
C VAL A 735 34.98 -79.28 10.45
N THR A 736 34.73 -79.60 9.17
CA THR A 736 33.75 -79.01 8.25
C THR A 736 32.31 -79.45 8.56
N SER A 737 31.35 -78.93 7.77
CA SER A 737 29.92 -79.31 7.67
C SER A 737 29.01 -78.64 8.72
N ASN A 738 27.79 -78.22 8.38
CA ASN A 738 27.06 -78.37 7.12
C ASN A 738 26.07 -77.21 6.90
#